data_AF-A0A815D7E2-F1
#
_entry.id   AF-A0A815D7E2-F1
#
_cell.length_a   1.000
_cell.length_b   1.000
_cell.length_c   1.000
_cell.angle_alpha   90.00
_cell.angle_beta   90.00
_cell.angle_gamma   90.00
#
_symmetry.space_group_name_H-M   'P 1'
#
loop_
_entity.id
_entity.type
_entity.pdbx_description
1 polymer ?
#
loop_
_entity_poly.entity_id
_entity_poly.type
_entity_poly.pdbx_seq_one_letter_code
_entity_poly.pdbx_strand_id
1 'polypeptide(L)'
;MDNNKRRTSSIDSYFSVQKKTKSQDDALNYVDVNNDSIVSTSSPTSSSLISIPVHDVALGNLNNINNSVQNNPVVDDISRSHIDPPCQPILDKYPINEDNRSFQARWYHERPWLEYSKKTDSVFCYNCRHFGDTTAPKRKKDDVFVIGGFRKWKCALEKTKGFDQHIKSQNHIIATTNYLSYQQRIKTNQTVIDILDSGRIQHIRQNRTRLIKIASLLLLCCRQMIPIRGHNENENSSNRGNLLEILRWSSDVDPISKAVLEDSAQNATYLSHHIQNELIGIMANTVREQISNLIRGKYFALIADESRDVSGHEQLSIVIRIVNDPSDNNNDIIKEYFMGFVRLHQFDAESLSLEIVKFLQQHNIPLDLCIAQCYDGWDSINSLIQNYSAIIEAFEDIIAEGDSRSVNARGLLISVKEPIFICTLFILHQLMGPIKILSNQLKSGTIDYGKASVLILSIIDQMKNLRNEESFKSIYDQIIQFCQTYDIDIKQKRKRCRTRTIPARFANSIITSTVGHRDDDANDEYRIRTSIYYPLIDAILIELNDRFSNSNLNLLTSLSSLYPENESFLEFQSLRKFADHLNCDRNQLENELNVIKPMVKDDKLNSIAELYKKLTSYKNAFPTAVCMVAGALTVPVSSTTCEIFGLLSIILVGLLFDRRVSSDVYNWKTNPFSYHPLMMTIGLLFCYGNAILLYRTFKQIPKLMAKIFHACFLIISLTLGILGLAAIIRSKVINNRPHFMTFHSWIGIATIGLFVFQWICGFISYLFPKLSLDIRKGYMPTHRLWGKIIFLSSVASILTGLSEHGMTSSFFTMNDIQQSRRLIIIFFGIFTSLFSLIVIYLLSNSDYQRPPDQTDEKSVPNP
;
A
#
# COMPACT_ATOMS: atom_id res chain seq x y z
N MET A 1 27.82 33.12 3.68
CA MET A 1 26.72 34.11 3.57
C MET A 1 25.72 33.48 2.61
N ASP A 2 24.54 32.97 2.97
CA ASP A 2 23.68 33.18 4.13
C ASP A 2 23.09 31.85 4.62
N ASN A 3 23.23 31.59 5.91
CA ASN A 3 22.61 30.48 6.62
C ASN A 3 21.20 30.89 7.08
N ASN A 4 20.18 30.68 6.24
CA ASN A 4 18.78 30.68 6.68
C ASN A 4 18.26 29.25 6.76
N LYS A 5 18.55 28.57 7.88
CA LYS A 5 17.86 27.33 8.27
C LYS A 5 16.38 27.65 8.49
N ARG A 6 15.53 27.38 7.48
CA ARG A 6 14.08 27.26 7.67
C ARG A 6 13.85 26.13 8.69
N ARG A 7 13.34 26.46 9.87
CA ARG A 7 12.85 25.47 10.85
C ARG A 7 11.73 24.67 10.19
N THR A 8 11.96 23.37 10.00
CA THR A 8 10.98 22.40 9.49
C THR A 8 9.96 22.12 10.59
N SER A 9 8.70 22.48 10.36
CA SER A 9 7.57 22.20 11.26
C SER A 9 7.03 20.79 11.00
N SER A 10 7.21 19.87 11.95
CA SER A 10 6.47 18.59 11.99
C SER A 10 5.00 18.83 12.32
N ILE A 11 4.12 17.85 12.09
CA ILE A 11 2.70 17.94 12.43
C ILE A 11 2.50 18.21 13.93
N ASP A 12 3.39 17.71 14.78
CA ASP A 12 3.39 18.00 16.22
C ASP A 12 3.57 19.49 16.52
N SER A 13 4.27 20.25 15.69
CA SER A 13 4.38 21.71 15.86
C SER A 13 3.07 22.46 15.57
N TYR A 14 2.13 21.82 14.86
CA TYR A 14 0.78 22.34 14.65
C TYR A 14 -0.17 22.00 15.81
N PHE A 15 0.14 20.93 16.56
CA PHE A 15 -0.64 20.51 17.74
C PHE A 15 -0.04 21.00 19.07
N SER A 16 1.24 21.34 19.10
CA SER A 16 1.95 21.82 20.29
C SER A 16 1.88 23.33 20.43
N VAL A 17 1.81 23.78 21.69
CA VAL A 17 1.66 25.18 22.07
C VAL A 17 2.95 25.94 21.74
N GLN A 18 2.90 26.88 20.79
CA GLN A 18 3.95 27.89 20.66
C GLN A 18 3.89 28.84 21.88
N LYS A 19 4.69 28.57 22.92
CA LYS A 19 5.09 29.62 23.85
C LYS A 19 5.98 30.59 23.08
N LYS A 20 5.49 31.82 22.83
CA LYS A 20 6.35 32.92 22.39
C LYS A 20 7.36 33.19 23.51
N THR A 21 8.58 32.67 23.37
CA THR A 21 9.70 33.08 24.20
C THR A 21 10.15 34.48 23.77
N LYS A 22 9.95 35.47 24.65
CA LYS A 22 10.83 36.64 24.69
C LYS A 22 12.16 36.19 25.27
N SER A 23 13.22 36.80 24.77
CA SER A 23 14.63 36.58 25.10
C SER A 23 14.93 36.58 26.61
N GLN A 24 15.86 35.69 26.97
CA GLN A 24 16.77 35.64 28.13
C GLN A 24 16.67 36.80 29.14
N ASP A 25 16.27 36.50 30.37
CA ASP A 25 17.19 36.26 31.49
C ASP A 25 16.43 35.59 32.65
N ASP A 26 17.19 35.10 33.63
CA ASP A 26 16.79 34.37 34.85
C ASP A 26 16.67 32.85 34.75
N ALA A 27 17.82 32.23 35.05
CA ALA A 27 17.95 30.86 35.51
C ALA A 27 17.19 30.65 36.83
N LEU A 28 16.51 29.51 36.97
CA LEU A 28 16.59 28.58 38.11
C LEU A 28 15.51 27.49 38.00
N ASN A 29 15.98 26.24 38.05
CA ASN A 29 15.38 25.10 38.76
C ASN A 29 14.04 24.47 38.29
N TYR A 30 14.20 23.18 37.93
CA TYR A 30 13.45 22.00 38.39
C TYR A 30 12.59 21.19 37.38
N VAL A 31 13.14 20.00 37.10
CA VAL A 31 12.56 18.64 37.21
C VAL A 31 11.35 18.25 36.35
N ASP A 32 11.65 17.33 35.42
CA ASP A 32 10.74 16.39 34.78
C ASP A 32 9.95 15.55 35.79
N VAL A 33 8.63 15.47 35.61
CA VAL A 33 7.85 14.27 35.95
C VAL A 33 6.74 14.10 34.91
N ASN A 34 6.96 13.21 33.96
CA ASN A 34 5.88 12.39 33.43
C ASN A 34 5.51 11.38 34.52
N ASN A 35 4.22 11.24 34.83
CA ASN A 35 3.59 9.92 34.93
C ASN A 35 2.07 9.98 35.08
N ASP A 36 1.45 9.15 34.26
CA ASP A 36 0.41 8.18 34.58
C ASP A 36 -1.07 8.55 34.70
N SER A 37 -1.81 7.90 33.78
CA SER A 37 -2.97 7.04 34.05
C SER A 37 -4.26 7.70 34.54
N ILE A 38 -5.30 7.61 33.70
CA ILE A 38 -6.69 7.75 34.16
C ILE A 38 -7.41 6.45 33.86
N VAL A 39 -7.55 5.67 34.93
CA VAL A 39 -8.60 4.68 35.15
C VAL A 39 -9.90 5.43 35.48
N SER A 40 -10.97 4.95 34.88
CA SER A 40 -12.39 5.25 35.11
C SER A 40 -12.84 5.18 36.59
N THR A 41 -13.72 6.09 37.04
CA THR A 41 -15.10 5.81 37.54
C THR A 41 -15.74 6.98 38.32
N SER A 42 -17.06 7.09 38.14
CA SER A 42 -18.12 7.59 39.05
C SER A 42 -18.20 9.06 39.53
N SER A 43 -19.39 9.61 39.34
CA SER A 43 -20.02 10.77 39.99
C SER A 43 -20.10 10.64 41.52
N PRO A 44 -20.21 11.77 42.28
CA PRO A 44 -21.53 12.19 42.76
C PRO A 44 -21.73 13.72 42.99
N THR A 45 -22.96 14.01 43.39
CA THR A 45 -23.72 15.23 43.66
C THR A 45 -23.31 16.11 44.87
N SER A 46 -23.81 17.35 44.79
CA SER A 46 -24.32 18.24 45.86
C SER A 46 -23.38 19.11 46.71
N SER A 47 -23.82 20.36 46.82
CA SER A 47 -23.30 21.57 47.45
C SER A 47 -23.33 21.60 48.98
N SER A 48 -22.37 22.25 49.61
CA SER A 48 -22.62 23.31 50.62
C SER A 48 -21.34 24.09 50.95
N LEU A 49 -21.56 25.37 51.28
CA LEU A 49 -20.63 26.49 51.40
C LEU A 49 -19.75 26.42 52.66
N ILE A 50 -18.54 26.99 52.59
CA ILE A 50 -18.04 28.05 53.49
C ILE A 50 -16.76 28.69 52.86
N SER A 51 -16.79 30.02 52.86
CA SER A 51 -15.86 31.09 52.42
C SER A 51 -14.40 30.96 52.92
N ILE A 52 -13.35 31.49 52.28
CA ILE A 52 -12.86 32.90 52.09
C ILE A 52 -11.51 32.77 51.32
N PRO A 53 -10.85 33.75 50.63
CA PRO A 53 -11.24 34.99 49.94
C PRO A 53 -10.90 34.97 48.43
N VAL A 54 -11.56 35.82 47.63
CA VAL A 54 -11.14 36.14 46.26
C VAL A 54 -9.88 37.01 46.34
N HIS A 55 -8.71 36.38 46.21
CA HIS A 55 -7.50 37.07 45.78
C HIS A 55 -7.43 36.99 44.25
N ASP A 56 -7.85 38.06 43.60
CA ASP A 56 -7.64 38.30 42.17
C ASP A 56 -6.14 38.41 41.88
N VAL A 57 -5.52 37.28 41.53
CA VAL A 57 -4.22 37.25 40.83
C VAL A 57 -4.51 37.22 39.33
N ALA A 58 -4.87 38.39 38.81
CA ALA A 58 -4.71 38.76 37.40
C ALA A 58 -4.32 40.26 37.31
N LEU A 59 -3.35 40.63 38.14
CA LEU A 59 -2.52 41.83 38.01
C LEU A 59 -1.64 41.69 36.76
N GLY A 60 -2.24 41.93 35.59
CA GLY A 60 -1.53 41.95 34.31
C GLY A 60 -1.92 43.10 33.39
N ASN A 61 -3.16 43.61 33.48
CA ASN A 61 -3.62 44.71 32.62
C ASN A 61 -4.56 45.71 33.31
N LEU A 62 -4.73 45.66 34.63
CA LEU A 62 -5.47 46.66 35.42
C LEU A 62 -4.58 47.80 35.98
N ASN A 63 -3.25 47.67 35.89
CA ASN A 63 -2.31 48.71 36.37
C ASN A 63 -2.25 49.98 35.49
N ASN A 64 -2.98 50.03 34.38
CA ASN A 64 -3.15 51.24 33.58
C ASN A 64 -4.54 51.87 33.65
N ILE A 65 -5.50 51.23 34.35
CA ILE A 65 -6.82 51.82 34.56
C ILE A 65 -6.88 52.58 35.89
N ASN A 66 -6.18 52.11 36.93
CA ASN A 66 -6.07 52.85 38.20
C ASN A 66 -5.05 54.00 38.21
N ASN A 67 -4.21 54.12 37.18
CA ASN A 67 -3.24 55.23 37.04
C ASN A 67 -3.69 56.34 36.06
N SER A 68 -4.92 56.29 35.55
CA SER A 68 -5.51 57.39 34.75
C SER A 68 -6.68 58.11 35.45
N VAL A 69 -6.97 57.76 36.70
CA VAL A 69 -7.98 58.43 37.55
C VAL A 69 -7.40 59.62 38.32
N GLN A 70 -6.08 59.82 38.32
CA GLN A 70 -5.46 61.02 38.87
C GLN A 70 -5.03 61.94 37.74
N ASN A 71 -5.63 63.14 37.69
CA ASN A 71 -5.40 64.26 36.76
C ASN A 71 -6.41 64.44 35.62
N ASN A 72 -7.70 64.35 35.91
CA ASN A 72 -8.69 65.23 35.28
C ASN A 72 -9.49 65.92 36.39
N PRO A 73 -9.92 67.18 36.23
CA PRO A 73 -10.79 67.83 37.19
C PRO A 73 -12.14 67.11 37.14
N VAL A 74 -12.30 66.07 37.97
CA VAL A 74 -13.51 65.26 38.00
C VAL A 74 -14.60 66.15 38.56
N VAL A 75 -15.62 66.37 37.75
CA VAL A 75 -16.84 66.99 38.21
C VAL A 75 -17.51 65.97 39.15
N ASP A 76 -17.58 66.27 40.46
CA ASP A 76 -17.97 65.29 41.48
C ASP A 76 -19.43 64.79 41.43
N ASP A 77 -20.27 65.38 40.57
CA ASP A 77 -21.72 65.15 40.49
C ASP A 77 -22.16 64.34 39.25
N ILE A 78 -21.23 63.69 38.55
CA ILE A 78 -21.47 62.70 37.48
C ILE A 78 -20.89 61.32 37.85
N SER A 79 -21.13 60.28 37.03
CA SER A 79 -20.67 58.90 37.33
C SER A 79 -19.16 58.80 37.58
N ARG A 80 -18.78 58.00 38.58
CA ARG A 80 -17.39 57.82 39.03
C ARG A 80 -16.76 56.54 38.51
N SER A 81 -17.58 55.51 38.30
CA SER A 81 -17.16 54.21 37.77
C SER A 81 -18.01 53.80 36.57
N HIS A 82 -17.46 52.91 35.74
CA HIS A 82 -18.13 52.25 34.62
C HIS A 82 -19.26 51.28 35.05
N ILE A 83 -19.40 51.06 36.35
CA ILE A 83 -20.47 50.27 36.99
C ILE A 83 -21.70 51.15 37.28
N ASP A 84 -21.49 52.46 37.48
CA ASP A 84 -22.56 53.39 37.79
C ASP A 84 -23.38 53.72 36.52
N PRO A 85 -24.72 53.86 36.61
CA PRO A 85 -25.49 54.31 35.46
C PRO A 85 -25.15 55.76 35.08
N PRO A 86 -25.35 56.17 33.81
CA PRO A 86 -25.17 57.56 33.38
C PRO A 86 -25.94 58.54 34.26
N CYS A 87 -25.27 59.58 34.77
CA CYS A 87 -25.92 60.55 35.65
C CYS A 87 -26.76 61.56 34.85
N GLN A 88 -28.10 61.43 34.93
CA GLN A 88 -29.05 62.20 34.13
C GLN A 88 -30.08 62.94 35.00
N PRO A 89 -29.67 63.96 35.78
CA PRO A 89 -30.60 64.69 36.63
C PRO A 89 -31.60 65.52 35.83
N ILE A 90 -32.87 65.48 36.24
CA ILE A 90 -33.96 66.32 35.73
C ILE A 90 -34.13 67.50 36.70
N LEU A 91 -33.97 68.73 36.20
CA LEU A 91 -34.14 69.97 36.97
C LEU A 91 -35.41 70.70 36.55
N ASP A 92 -36.11 71.33 37.49
CA ASP A 92 -37.30 72.15 37.19
C ASP A 92 -36.98 73.31 36.24
N LYS A 93 -35.78 73.89 36.37
CA LYS A 93 -35.20 74.86 35.43
C LYS A 93 -33.68 74.66 35.34
N TYR A 94 -33.16 74.52 34.13
CA TYR A 94 -31.72 74.49 33.87
C TYR A 94 -31.14 75.93 33.76
N PRO A 95 -29.86 76.14 34.10
CA PRO A 95 -29.20 77.43 33.93
C PRO A 95 -29.29 77.94 32.48
N ILE A 96 -29.55 79.23 32.33
CA ILE A 96 -29.64 79.90 31.03
C ILE A 96 -28.28 80.57 30.74
N ASN A 97 -27.67 80.25 29.60
CA ASN A 97 -26.41 80.85 29.16
C ASN A 97 -26.62 82.23 28.50
N GLU A 98 -25.51 82.95 28.22
CA GLU A 98 -25.48 84.29 27.61
C GLU A 98 -26.31 84.40 26.30
N ASP A 99 -26.49 83.29 25.58
CA ASP A 99 -27.32 83.18 24.37
C ASP A 99 -28.83 82.99 24.63
N ASN A 100 -29.28 83.14 25.89
CA ASN A 100 -30.65 82.90 26.35
C ASN A 100 -31.17 81.46 26.09
N ARG A 101 -30.28 80.47 26.15
CA ARG A 101 -30.58 79.02 25.96
C ARG A 101 -30.08 78.20 27.14
N SER A 102 -30.75 77.09 27.43
CA SER A 102 -30.38 76.12 28.48
C SER A 102 -30.34 74.69 27.94
N PHE A 103 -29.74 73.77 28.71
CA PHE A 103 -29.87 72.34 28.48
C PHE A 103 -31.35 71.90 28.54
N GLN A 104 -31.70 70.84 27.80
CA GLN A 104 -33.06 70.29 27.76
C GLN A 104 -33.06 68.81 28.16
N ALA A 105 -33.79 68.47 29.23
CA ALA A 105 -33.87 67.09 29.75
C ALA A 105 -34.32 66.05 28.71
N ARG A 106 -35.12 66.45 27.71
CA ARG A 106 -35.55 65.55 26.61
C ARG A 106 -34.38 64.93 25.84
N TRP A 107 -33.21 65.57 25.82
CA TRP A 107 -32.04 65.05 25.13
C TRP A 107 -31.54 63.72 25.72
N TYR A 108 -31.83 63.41 26.99
CA TYR A 108 -31.48 62.11 27.57
C TYR A 108 -32.19 60.94 26.88
N HIS A 109 -33.45 61.11 26.46
CA HIS A 109 -34.20 60.05 25.79
C HIS A 109 -33.65 59.75 24.40
N GLU A 110 -33.29 60.79 23.65
CA GLU A 110 -32.71 60.62 22.32
C GLU A 110 -31.25 60.15 22.38
N ARG A 111 -30.55 60.44 23.48
CA ARG A 111 -29.11 60.20 23.64
C ARG A 111 -28.80 59.67 25.04
N PRO A 112 -29.00 58.36 25.27
CA PRO A 112 -28.80 57.74 26.58
C PRO A 112 -27.37 57.82 27.12
N TRP A 113 -26.39 58.13 26.27
CA TRP A 113 -24.98 58.28 26.63
C TRP A 113 -24.66 59.64 27.28
N LEU A 114 -25.58 60.61 27.30
CA LEU A 114 -25.35 61.92 27.90
C LEU A 114 -25.33 61.84 29.43
N GLU A 115 -24.39 62.54 30.04
CA GLU A 115 -24.37 62.83 31.48
C GLU A 115 -24.31 64.34 31.71
N TYR A 116 -25.06 64.86 32.67
CA TYR A 116 -25.10 66.29 32.94
C TYR A 116 -24.58 66.61 34.34
N SER A 117 -23.67 67.58 34.40
CA SER A 117 -23.17 68.17 35.64
C SER A 117 -23.99 69.39 36.04
N LYS A 118 -24.55 69.37 37.24
CA LYS A 118 -25.22 70.53 37.85
C LYS A 118 -24.21 71.59 38.27
N LYS A 119 -23.01 71.19 38.70
CA LYS A 119 -21.96 72.09 39.19
C LYS A 119 -21.34 72.95 38.09
N THR A 120 -21.19 72.41 36.88
CA THR A 120 -20.48 73.06 35.77
C THR A 120 -21.37 73.45 34.60
N ASP A 121 -22.68 73.21 34.69
CA ASP A 121 -23.67 73.39 33.61
C ASP A 121 -23.15 72.87 32.25
N SER A 122 -22.72 71.60 32.24
CA SER A 122 -22.10 71.01 31.07
C SER A 122 -22.37 69.51 30.95
N VAL A 123 -22.32 69.02 29.71
CA VAL A 123 -22.65 67.64 29.36
C VAL A 123 -21.41 66.85 28.96
N PHE A 124 -21.36 65.60 29.39
CA PHE A 124 -20.33 64.62 29.12
C PHE A 124 -20.91 63.37 28.44
N CYS A 125 -20.04 62.55 27.87
CA CYS A 125 -20.41 61.27 27.28
C CYS A 125 -19.95 60.12 28.18
N TYR A 126 -20.92 59.38 28.73
CA TYR A 126 -20.69 58.21 29.58
C TYR A 126 -19.82 57.16 28.90
N ASN A 127 -20.18 56.78 27.67
CA ASN A 127 -19.45 55.76 26.91
C ASN A 127 -17.99 56.17 26.71
N CYS A 128 -17.73 57.40 26.26
CA CYS A 128 -16.36 57.88 26.01
C CYS A 128 -15.54 58.07 27.29
N ARG A 129 -16.16 58.46 28.41
CA ARG A 129 -15.46 58.61 29.69
C ARG A 129 -14.98 57.27 30.24
N HIS A 130 -15.83 56.25 30.22
CA HIS A 130 -15.59 54.98 30.89
C HIS A 130 -15.06 53.86 29.99
N PHE A 131 -15.42 53.88 28.71
CA PHE A 131 -15.10 52.81 27.74
C PHE A 131 -14.27 53.30 26.55
N GLY A 132 -13.79 54.55 26.60
CA GLY A 132 -12.91 55.13 25.58
C GLY A 132 -11.53 54.48 25.49
N ASP A 133 -10.92 54.58 24.31
CA ASP A 133 -9.61 53.98 24.03
C ASP A 133 -8.50 54.63 24.87
N THR A 134 -7.81 53.83 25.69
CA THR A 134 -6.68 54.24 26.53
C THR A 134 -5.35 54.23 25.79
N THR A 135 -5.29 53.67 24.57
CA THR A 135 -4.05 53.55 23.77
C THR A 135 -3.82 54.74 22.84
N ALA A 136 -4.80 55.65 22.71
CA ALA A 136 -4.67 56.85 21.92
C ALA A 136 -3.65 57.84 22.54
N PRO A 137 -2.74 58.43 21.74
CA PRO A 137 -1.72 59.35 22.24
C PRO A 137 -2.38 60.58 22.90
N LYS A 138 -2.04 60.83 24.18
CA LYS A 138 -2.46 61.95 25.05
C LYS A 138 -3.79 62.59 24.64
N ARG A 139 -4.89 62.21 25.32
CA ARG A 139 -6.19 62.91 25.23
C ARG A 139 -5.92 64.42 25.23
N LYS A 140 -6.24 65.10 24.12
CA LYS A 140 -6.03 66.56 24.03
C LYS A 140 -6.82 67.19 25.18
N LYS A 141 -6.27 68.23 25.80
CA LYS A 141 -6.97 69.05 26.83
C LYS A 141 -8.35 69.53 26.38
N ASP A 142 -8.62 69.47 25.07
CA ASP A 142 -9.85 69.92 24.41
C ASP A 142 -10.90 68.82 24.15
N ASP A 143 -10.82 67.63 24.77
CA ASP A 143 -11.88 66.63 24.59
C ASP A 143 -13.17 67.06 25.32
N VAL A 144 -14.01 67.80 24.60
CA VAL A 144 -15.16 68.54 25.14
C VAL A 144 -16.17 67.61 25.83
N PHE A 145 -16.32 66.36 25.38
CA PHE A 145 -17.28 65.41 25.95
C PHE A 145 -16.70 64.50 27.03
N VAL A 146 -15.40 64.61 27.34
CA VAL A 146 -14.71 63.78 28.33
C VAL A 146 -14.10 64.62 29.46
N ILE A 147 -13.50 65.76 29.14
CA ILE A 147 -12.74 66.61 30.08
C ILE A 147 -13.39 67.99 30.22
N GLY A 148 -13.64 68.70 29.12
CA GLY A 148 -14.04 70.12 29.15
C GLY A 148 -15.53 70.39 29.46
N GLY A 149 -16.39 69.41 29.22
CA GLY A 149 -17.85 69.54 29.29
C GLY A 149 -18.43 70.35 28.12
N PHE A 150 -19.46 69.83 27.47
CA PHE A 150 -20.16 70.54 26.40
C PHE A 150 -21.23 71.48 26.97
N ARG A 151 -21.10 72.79 26.72
CA ARG A 151 -22.05 73.85 27.19
C ARG A 151 -22.62 74.75 26.10
N LYS A 152 -22.24 74.56 24.84
CA LYS A 152 -22.67 75.41 23.70
C LYS A 152 -24.04 74.98 23.19
N TRP A 153 -25.10 75.30 23.94
CA TRP A 153 -26.48 74.89 23.66
C TRP A 153 -27.00 75.33 22.29
N LYS A 154 -26.51 76.45 21.76
CA LYS A 154 -26.88 76.95 20.43
C LYS A 154 -26.62 75.91 19.32
N CYS A 155 -25.50 75.18 19.43
CA CYS A 155 -25.02 74.24 18.42
C CYS A 155 -25.22 72.77 18.82
N ALA A 156 -25.98 72.49 19.89
CA ALA A 156 -26.11 71.14 20.45
C ALA A 156 -26.68 70.12 19.44
N LEU A 157 -27.65 70.55 18.63
CA LEU A 157 -28.36 69.74 17.61
C LEU A 157 -27.99 70.11 16.17
N GLU A 158 -26.89 70.86 15.97
CA GLU A 158 -26.42 71.17 14.60
C GLU A 158 -25.81 69.92 13.96
N LYS A 159 -26.17 69.61 12.69
CA LYS A 159 -25.70 68.39 12.01
C LYS A 159 -24.17 68.26 11.89
N THR A 160 -23.46 69.38 11.93
CA THR A 160 -22.00 69.49 11.71
C THR A 160 -21.23 69.83 12.99
N LYS A 161 -21.91 70.02 14.13
CA LYS A 161 -21.31 70.40 15.42
C LYS A 161 -22.04 69.69 16.58
N GLY A 162 -21.60 69.89 17.81
CA GLY A 162 -22.32 69.38 18.98
C GLY A 162 -22.45 67.87 19.03
N PHE A 163 -23.66 67.37 19.37
CA PHE A 163 -23.90 65.96 19.66
C PHE A 163 -23.81 65.05 18.43
N ASP A 164 -24.30 65.50 17.27
CA ASP A 164 -24.33 64.67 16.05
C ASP A 164 -22.94 64.45 15.47
N GLN A 165 -22.05 65.43 15.60
CA GLN A 165 -20.65 65.27 15.21
C GLN A 165 -19.91 64.34 16.18
N HIS A 166 -20.25 64.36 17.48
CA HIS A 166 -19.65 63.48 18.48
C HIS A 166 -19.99 62.00 18.24
N ILE A 167 -21.26 61.69 17.95
CA ILE A 167 -21.68 60.29 17.70
C ILE A 167 -20.94 59.68 16.50
N LYS A 168 -20.67 60.48 15.48
CA LYS A 168 -19.92 60.06 14.28
C LYS A 168 -18.41 59.92 14.52
N SER A 169 -17.90 60.35 15.68
CA SER A 169 -16.47 60.28 15.97
C SER A 169 -16.03 58.83 16.21
N GLN A 170 -14.85 58.48 15.70
CA GLN A 170 -14.28 57.14 15.85
C GLN A 170 -14.14 56.73 17.33
N ASN A 171 -13.78 57.68 18.19
CA ASN A 171 -13.66 57.46 19.64
C ASN A 171 -15.02 57.08 20.26
N HIS A 172 -16.11 57.73 19.86
CA HIS A 172 -17.44 57.39 20.35
C HIS A 172 -17.91 56.02 19.86
N ILE A 173 -17.62 55.67 18.59
CA ILE A 173 -17.98 54.37 18.01
C ILE A 173 -17.25 53.24 18.76
N ILE A 174 -15.93 53.38 18.96
CA ILE A 174 -15.14 52.39 19.71
C ILE A 174 -15.65 52.28 21.15
N ALA A 175 -15.85 53.40 21.83
CA ALA A 175 -16.29 53.42 23.21
C ALA A 175 -17.69 52.79 23.39
N THR A 176 -18.60 53.07 22.47
CA THR A 176 -19.94 52.48 22.45
C THR A 176 -19.88 50.98 22.18
N THR A 177 -19.00 50.53 21.28
CA THR A 177 -18.78 49.10 21.01
C THR A 177 -18.25 48.36 22.24
N ASN A 178 -17.31 48.98 22.97
CA ASN A 178 -16.78 48.47 24.22
C ASN A 178 -17.86 48.38 25.32
N TYR A 179 -18.70 49.40 25.44
CA TYR A 179 -19.84 49.43 26.37
C TYR A 179 -20.85 48.31 26.06
N LEU A 180 -21.25 48.15 24.80
CA LEU A 180 -22.17 47.08 24.40
C LEU A 180 -21.59 45.69 24.68
N SER A 181 -20.29 45.49 24.42
CA SER A 181 -19.59 44.25 24.72
C SER A 181 -19.56 43.95 26.23
N TYR A 182 -19.38 44.99 27.05
CA TYR A 182 -19.44 44.88 28.51
C TYR A 182 -20.86 44.51 29.00
N GLN A 183 -21.89 45.17 28.48
CA GLN A 183 -23.28 44.84 28.80
C GLN A 183 -23.62 43.40 28.43
N GLN A 184 -23.10 42.90 27.32
CA GLN A 184 -23.32 41.51 26.90
C GLN A 184 -22.63 40.51 27.85
N ARG A 185 -21.38 40.79 28.29
CA ARG A 185 -20.68 39.94 29.26
C ARG A 185 -21.39 39.85 30.61
N ILE A 186 -21.94 40.97 31.09
CA ILE A 186 -22.76 40.98 32.31
C ILE A 186 -24.01 40.13 32.15
N LYS A 187 -24.67 40.21 30.99
CA LYS A 187 -25.88 39.39 30.71
C LYS A 187 -25.60 37.90 30.63
N THR A 188 -24.44 37.49 30.09
CA THR A 188 -24.09 36.07 29.91
C THR A 188 -23.26 35.48 31.05
N ASN A 189 -22.84 36.31 32.03
CA ASN A 189 -21.95 35.94 33.14
C ASN A 189 -20.65 35.24 32.67
N GLN A 190 -20.10 35.67 31.54
CA GLN A 190 -18.89 35.09 30.94
C GLN A 190 -17.68 36.01 31.17
N THR A 191 -16.54 35.43 31.53
CA THR A 191 -15.27 36.16 31.57
C THR A 191 -14.64 36.22 30.17
N VAL A 192 -13.68 37.14 29.99
CA VAL A 192 -12.92 37.23 28.73
C VAL A 192 -12.10 35.95 28.47
N ILE A 193 -11.66 35.27 29.54
CA ILE A 193 -10.86 34.03 29.46
C ILE A 193 -11.71 32.88 28.93
N ASP A 194 -12.94 32.73 29.40
CA ASP A 194 -13.85 31.65 28.95
C ASP A 194 -14.18 31.75 27.45
N ILE A 195 -14.30 32.97 26.93
CA ILE A 195 -14.53 33.24 25.50
C ILE A 195 -13.28 32.89 24.67
N LEU A 196 -12.09 33.22 25.19
CA LEU A 196 -10.83 32.89 24.51
C LEU A 196 -10.58 31.38 24.48
N ASP A 197 -10.85 30.67 25.57
CA ASP A 197 -10.67 29.22 25.65
C ASP A 197 -11.69 28.46 24.80
N SER A 198 -12.97 28.88 24.80
CA SER A 198 -13.99 28.30 23.94
C SER A 198 -13.71 28.52 22.44
N GLY A 199 -13.29 29.74 22.05
CA GLY A 199 -12.86 30.04 20.69
C GLY A 199 -11.64 29.22 20.26
N ARG A 200 -10.67 29.01 21.18
CA ARG A 200 -9.50 28.17 20.94
C ARG A 200 -9.86 26.70 20.71
N ILE A 201 -10.73 26.13 21.55
CA ILE A 201 -11.20 24.74 21.40
C ILE A 201 -11.92 24.55 20.06
N GLN A 202 -12.75 25.53 19.66
CA GLN A 202 -13.44 25.49 18.39
C GLN A 202 -12.46 25.49 17.20
N HIS A 203 -11.42 26.31 17.24
CA HIS A 203 -10.38 26.35 16.21
C HIS A 203 -9.60 25.02 16.11
N ILE A 204 -9.28 24.39 17.26
CA ILE A 204 -8.63 23.05 17.28
C ILE A 204 -9.53 22.01 16.60
N ARG A 205 -10.83 22.02 16.90
CA ARG A 205 -11.80 21.09 16.28
C ARG A 205 -11.86 21.29 14.76
N GLN A 206 -11.97 22.54 14.30
CA GLN A 206 -12.01 22.85 12.88
C GLN A 206 -10.74 22.38 12.15
N ASN A 207 -9.55 22.60 12.72
CA ASN A 207 -8.29 22.13 12.15
C ASN A 207 -8.21 20.59 12.07
N ARG A 208 -8.69 19.86 13.08
CA ARG A 208 -8.75 18.39 13.03
C ARG A 208 -9.66 17.91 11.91
N THR A 209 -10.84 18.51 11.73
CA THR A 209 -11.76 18.18 10.64
C THR A 209 -11.13 18.40 9.27
N ARG A 210 -10.38 19.49 9.09
CA ARG A 210 -9.62 19.78 7.86
C ARG A 210 -8.56 18.71 7.60
N LEU A 211 -7.77 18.34 8.61
CA LEU A 211 -6.73 17.32 8.46
C LEU A 211 -7.32 15.94 8.12
N ILE A 212 -8.43 15.55 8.75
CA ILE A 212 -9.15 14.30 8.43
C ILE A 212 -9.60 14.30 6.97
N LYS A 213 -10.08 15.45 6.46
CA LYS A 213 -10.46 15.58 5.05
C LYS A 213 -9.27 15.36 4.12
N ILE A 214 -8.14 16.02 4.39
CA ILE A 214 -6.90 15.87 3.61
C ILE A 214 -6.42 14.41 3.64
N ALA A 215 -6.39 13.80 4.83
CA ALA A 215 -6.00 12.41 5.03
C ALA A 215 -6.92 11.44 4.25
N SER A 216 -8.23 11.72 4.21
CA SER A 216 -9.19 10.89 3.47
C SER A 216 -8.97 10.96 1.96
N LEU A 217 -8.67 12.15 1.41
CA LEU A 217 -8.34 12.31 0.00
C LEU A 217 -6.98 11.68 -0.35
N LEU A 218 -5.98 11.80 0.52
CA LEU A 218 -4.70 11.10 0.38
C LEU A 218 -4.91 9.58 0.35
N LEU A 219 -5.70 9.04 1.28
CA LEU A 219 -6.02 7.61 1.34
C LEU A 219 -6.74 7.14 0.06
N LEU A 220 -7.65 7.95 -0.50
CA LEU A 220 -8.28 7.68 -1.78
C LEU A 220 -7.24 7.57 -2.91
N CYS A 221 -6.35 8.56 -3.03
CA CYS A 221 -5.28 8.55 -4.03
C CYS A 221 -4.39 7.32 -3.87
N CYS A 222 -3.98 6.98 -2.64
CA CYS A 222 -3.17 5.79 -2.36
C CYS A 222 -3.88 4.49 -2.75
N ARG A 223 -5.16 4.32 -2.40
CA ARG A 223 -5.93 3.10 -2.71
C ARG A 223 -6.17 2.89 -4.20
N GLN A 224 -6.23 3.97 -4.98
CA GLN A 224 -6.45 3.94 -6.42
C GLN A 224 -5.14 4.03 -7.23
N MET A 225 -3.98 4.10 -6.56
CA MET A 225 -2.67 4.32 -7.19
C MET A 225 -2.63 5.59 -8.05
N ILE A 226 -3.33 6.65 -7.64
CA ILE A 226 -3.38 7.93 -8.34
C ILE A 226 -2.18 8.79 -7.91
N PRO A 227 -1.38 9.33 -8.84
CA PRO A 227 -0.32 10.27 -8.51
C PRO A 227 -0.86 11.48 -7.76
N ILE A 228 -0.29 11.82 -6.60
CA ILE A 228 -0.85 12.85 -5.71
C ILE A 228 -0.55 14.26 -6.25
N ARG A 229 0.65 14.45 -6.81
CA ARG A 229 1.24 15.76 -7.14
C ARG A 229 1.27 16.03 -8.63
N GLY A 230 1.20 17.31 -8.99
CA GLY A 230 1.38 17.79 -10.35
C GLY A 230 2.82 18.24 -10.60
N HIS A 231 3.19 18.43 -11.87
CA HIS A 231 4.48 19.04 -12.23
C HIS A 231 4.60 20.49 -11.72
N ASN A 232 3.47 21.21 -11.63
CA ASN A 232 3.42 22.58 -11.14
C ASN A 232 2.14 22.78 -10.31
N GLU A 233 2.30 22.99 -9.01
CA GLU A 233 1.19 23.19 -8.07
C GLU A 233 0.87 24.68 -7.81
N ASN A 234 1.43 25.60 -8.61
CA ASN A 234 1.14 27.03 -8.51
C ASN A 234 -0.29 27.36 -8.95
N GLU A 235 -0.84 28.46 -8.44
CA GLU A 235 -2.24 28.86 -8.72
C GLU A 235 -2.54 29.06 -10.21
N ASN A 236 -1.54 29.52 -10.97
CA ASN A 236 -1.64 29.77 -12.41
C ASN A 236 -1.51 28.50 -13.27
N SER A 237 -1.27 27.34 -12.67
CA SER A 237 -1.18 26.07 -13.40
C SER A 237 -2.57 25.57 -13.79
N SER A 238 -2.70 25.08 -15.03
CA SER A 238 -3.94 24.45 -15.53
C SER A 238 -4.22 23.10 -14.87
N ASN A 239 -3.20 22.46 -14.30
CA ASN A 239 -3.32 21.22 -13.53
C ASN A 239 -2.32 21.28 -12.36
N ARG A 240 -2.85 21.39 -11.14
CA ARG A 240 -2.03 21.50 -9.92
C ARG A 240 -1.75 20.16 -9.25
N GLY A 241 -2.09 19.04 -9.90
CA GLY A 241 -1.98 17.70 -9.33
C GLY A 241 -3.28 17.19 -8.72
N ASN A 242 -3.43 15.87 -8.71
CA ASN A 242 -4.73 15.24 -8.45
C ASN A 242 -5.26 15.54 -7.04
N LEU A 243 -4.42 15.64 -6.01
CA LEU A 243 -4.91 15.96 -4.65
C LEU A 243 -5.56 17.35 -4.61
N LEU A 244 -4.90 18.36 -5.19
CA LEU A 244 -5.39 19.73 -5.19
C LEU A 244 -6.60 19.89 -6.10
N GLU A 245 -6.64 19.22 -7.26
CA GLU A 245 -7.79 19.26 -8.16
C GLU A 245 -9.01 18.52 -7.59
N ILE A 246 -8.82 17.38 -6.92
CA ILE A 246 -9.91 16.68 -6.22
C ILE A 246 -10.43 17.55 -5.06
N LEU A 247 -9.53 18.22 -4.33
CA LEU A 247 -9.93 19.11 -3.25
C LEU A 247 -10.73 20.31 -3.77
N ARG A 248 -10.27 20.95 -4.86
CA ARG A 248 -10.98 22.02 -5.56
C ARG A 248 -12.35 21.59 -6.03
N TRP A 249 -12.43 20.49 -6.77
CA TRP A 249 -13.71 19.94 -7.22
C TRP A 249 -14.65 19.64 -6.04
N SER A 250 -14.12 19.06 -4.95
CA SER A 250 -14.94 18.77 -3.77
C SER A 250 -15.39 20.02 -3.01
N SER A 251 -14.74 21.18 -3.21
CA SER A 251 -15.11 22.43 -2.54
C SER A 251 -16.43 23.02 -3.02
N ASP A 252 -16.88 22.64 -4.21
CA ASP A 252 -18.18 23.05 -4.76
C ASP A 252 -19.36 22.42 -4.00
N VAL A 253 -19.11 21.29 -3.30
CA VAL A 253 -20.16 20.49 -2.65
C VAL A 253 -19.92 20.32 -1.15
N ASP A 254 -18.66 20.28 -0.71
CA ASP A 254 -18.28 20.07 0.69
C ASP A 254 -17.74 21.38 1.33
N PRO A 255 -18.44 21.94 2.33
CA PRO A 255 -17.99 23.15 3.02
C PRO A 255 -16.66 22.96 3.75
N ILE A 256 -16.30 21.72 4.13
CA ILE A 256 -15.01 21.45 4.76
C ILE A 256 -13.88 21.60 3.74
N SER A 257 -14.03 21.05 2.54
CA SER A 257 -13.05 21.22 1.46
C SER A 257 -12.85 22.68 1.09
N LYS A 258 -13.93 23.45 1.05
CA LYS A 258 -13.88 24.90 0.83
C LYS A 258 -13.11 25.61 1.94
N ALA A 259 -13.38 25.28 3.21
CA ALA A 259 -12.66 25.82 4.36
C ALA A 259 -11.18 25.42 4.40
N VAL A 260 -10.78 24.29 3.80
CA VAL A 260 -9.35 23.93 3.65
C VAL A 260 -8.65 24.90 2.68
N LEU A 261 -9.32 25.28 1.59
CA LEU A 261 -8.76 26.15 0.55
C LEU A 261 -8.80 27.64 0.91
N GLU A 262 -9.89 28.11 1.53
CA GLU A 262 -10.18 29.54 1.71
C GLU A 262 -9.88 30.04 3.14
N ASP A 263 -10.15 29.23 4.16
CA ASP A 263 -10.08 29.63 5.58
C ASP A 263 -8.76 29.20 6.27
N SER A 264 -7.74 28.85 5.50
CA SER A 264 -6.43 28.49 6.03
C SER A 264 -5.55 29.75 6.12
N ALA A 265 -5.11 30.09 7.34
CA ALA A 265 -4.05 31.08 7.51
C ALA A 265 -2.84 30.68 6.65
N GLN A 266 -2.09 31.64 6.08
CA GLN A 266 -0.99 31.40 5.13
C GLN A 266 0.02 30.28 5.52
N ASN A 267 0.13 29.97 6.82
CA ASN A 267 1.03 28.96 7.36
C ASN A 267 0.35 27.65 7.83
N ALA A 268 -0.95 27.45 7.59
CA ALA A 268 -1.74 26.32 8.12
C ALA A 268 -2.62 25.65 7.06
N THR A 269 -2.12 25.55 5.82
CA THR A 269 -2.85 24.92 4.71
C THR A 269 -2.85 23.39 4.81
N TYR A 270 -1.85 22.77 5.46
CA TYR A 270 -1.65 21.31 5.57
C TYR A 270 -1.56 20.56 4.22
N LEU A 271 -1.39 21.30 3.12
CA LEU A 271 -1.34 20.76 1.76
C LEU A 271 0.08 20.63 1.20
N SER A 272 1.11 21.00 1.97
CA SER A 272 2.49 20.92 1.50
C SER A 272 2.93 19.47 1.30
N HIS A 273 3.81 19.23 0.34
CA HIS A 273 4.37 17.91 0.05
C HIS A 273 4.98 17.24 1.30
N HIS A 274 5.57 18.03 2.21
CA HIS A 274 6.12 17.52 3.47
C HIS A 274 5.02 16.94 4.36
N ILE A 275 3.92 17.68 4.56
CA ILE A 275 2.80 17.23 5.40
C ILE A 275 2.08 16.05 4.75
N GLN A 276 1.94 16.05 3.42
CA GLN A 276 1.41 14.89 2.69
C GLN A 276 2.25 13.63 2.96
N ASN A 277 3.58 13.71 2.84
CA ASN A 277 4.48 12.59 3.12
C ASN A 277 4.40 12.13 4.57
N GLU A 278 4.32 13.07 5.51
CA GLU A 278 4.19 12.76 6.94
C GLU A 278 2.87 12.02 7.24
N LEU A 279 1.74 12.48 6.68
CA LEU A 279 0.45 11.80 6.79
C LEU A 279 0.48 10.40 6.16
N ILE A 280 1.09 10.24 4.99
CA ILE A 280 1.27 8.93 4.34
C ILE A 280 2.12 8.02 5.22
N GLY A 281 3.19 8.53 5.81
CA GLY A 281 4.03 7.81 6.77
C GLY A 281 3.24 7.33 7.99
N ILE A 282 2.42 8.21 8.58
CA ILE A 282 1.54 7.87 9.71
C ILE A 282 0.51 6.79 9.30
N MET A 283 -0.12 6.93 8.14
CA MET A 283 -1.06 5.93 7.63
C MET A 283 -0.37 4.57 7.45
N ALA A 284 0.81 4.55 6.82
CA ALA A 284 1.58 3.34 6.60
C ALA A 284 2.02 2.70 7.93
N ASN A 285 2.46 3.49 8.91
CA ASN A 285 2.81 3.01 10.25
C ASN A 285 1.59 2.43 10.97
N THR A 286 0.43 3.10 10.88
CA THR A 286 -0.82 2.63 11.50
C THR A 286 -1.23 1.27 10.92
N VAL A 287 -1.13 1.10 9.60
CA VAL A 287 -1.40 -0.19 8.94
C VAL A 287 -0.39 -1.25 9.39
N ARG A 288 0.91 -0.92 9.41
CA ARG A 288 1.95 -1.84 9.89
C ARG A 288 1.76 -2.23 11.35
N GLU A 289 1.35 -1.33 12.23
CA GLU A 289 1.04 -1.62 13.63
C GLU A 289 -0.15 -2.56 13.76
N GLN A 290 -1.22 -2.34 12.99
CA GLN A 290 -2.37 -3.24 12.95
C GLN A 290 -1.95 -4.65 12.49
N ILE A 291 -1.16 -4.74 11.43
CA ILE A 291 -0.63 -6.01 10.92
C ILE A 291 0.29 -6.67 11.96
N SER A 292 1.19 -5.91 12.59
CA SER A 292 2.10 -6.41 13.63
C SER A 292 1.34 -6.97 14.83
N ASN A 293 0.25 -6.31 15.24
CA ASN A 293 -0.64 -6.80 16.29
C ASN A 293 -1.37 -8.09 15.88
N LEU A 294 -1.73 -8.25 14.60
CA LEU A 294 -2.34 -9.49 14.10
C LEU A 294 -1.35 -10.67 14.04
N ILE A 295 -0.06 -10.39 13.83
CA ILE A 295 1.03 -11.37 13.78
C ILE A 295 1.47 -11.76 15.20
N ARG A 296 1.39 -10.85 16.17
CA ARG A 296 1.89 -11.06 17.53
C ARG A 296 1.34 -12.34 18.16
N GLY A 297 2.24 -13.21 18.61
CA GLY A 297 1.90 -14.49 19.23
C GLY A 297 1.50 -15.59 18.25
N LYS A 298 1.66 -15.39 16.94
CA LYS A 298 1.45 -16.42 15.91
C LYS A 298 2.77 -16.76 15.22
N TYR A 299 2.90 -18.01 14.79
CA TYR A 299 3.97 -18.42 13.88
C TYR A 299 3.81 -17.75 12.52
N PHE A 300 4.94 -17.40 11.90
CA PHE A 300 4.94 -16.74 10.60
C PHE A 300 6.09 -17.21 9.71
N ALA A 301 5.95 -16.97 8.40
CA ALA A 301 7.02 -17.11 7.43
C ALA A 301 7.40 -15.74 6.83
N LEU A 302 8.70 -15.50 6.67
CA LEU A 302 9.25 -14.32 6.02
C LEU A 302 9.47 -14.58 4.53
N ILE A 303 9.00 -13.68 3.68
CA ILE A 303 9.29 -13.69 2.25
C ILE A 303 9.94 -12.35 1.93
N ALA A 304 11.14 -12.39 1.36
CA ALA A 304 11.89 -11.20 0.98
C ALA A 304 12.42 -11.31 -0.45
N ASP A 305 12.38 -10.20 -1.18
CA ASP A 305 12.80 -10.10 -2.57
C ASP A 305 13.40 -8.72 -2.86
N GLU A 306 14.54 -8.68 -3.55
CA GLU A 306 15.18 -7.43 -3.95
C GLU A 306 14.45 -6.78 -5.13
N SER A 307 14.23 -5.47 -5.03
CA SER A 307 13.55 -4.67 -6.05
C SER A 307 14.22 -3.31 -6.18
N ARG A 308 13.96 -2.62 -7.29
CA ARG A 308 14.50 -1.29 -7.56
C ARG A 308 13.40 -0.25 -7.70
N ASP A 309 13.55 0.88 -7.03
CA ASP A 309 12.60 1.99 -7.12
C ASP A 309 12.77 2.82 -8.41
N VAL A 310 11.81 3.69 -8.68
CA VAL A 310 11.82 4.59 -9.87
C VAL A 310 12.96 5.62 -9.85
N SER A 311 13.58 5.85 -8.70
CA SER A 311 14.76 6.72 -8.54
C SER A 311 16.08 5.94 -8.74
N GLY A 312 15.98 4.64 -9.01
CA GLY A 312 17.11 3.76 -9.23
C GLY A 312 17.79 3.28 -7.95
N HIS A 313 17.17 3.43 -6.78
CA HIS A 313 17.65 2.90 -5.50
C HIS A 313 17.13 1.48 -5.28
N GLU A 314 18.02 0.60 -4.82
CA GLU A 314 17.65 -0.76 -4.46
C GLU A 314 16.96 -0.81 -3.10
N GLN A 315 16.00 -1.73 -2.98
CA GLN A 315 15.16 -1.90 -1.82
C GLN A 315 14.76 -3.37 -1.65
N LEU A 316 14.63 -3.81 -0.41
CA LEU A 316 14.16 -5.14 -0.06
C LEU A 316 12.66 -5.08 0.23
N SER A 317 11.86 -5.84 -0.50
CA SER A 317 10.45 -6.05 -0.17
C SER A 317 10.33 -7.04 0.99
N ILE A 318 9.49 -6.75 1.97
CA ILE A 318 9.25 -7.64 3.12
C ILE A 318 7.77 -7.99 3.18
N VAL A 319 7.49 -9.28 3.11
CA VAL A 319 6.15 -9.86 3.22
C VAL A 319 6.15 -10.89 4.34
N ILE A 320 5.10 -10.87 5.17
CA ILE A 320 4.91 -11.84 6.26
C ILE A 320 3.67 -12.67 6.00
N ARG A 321 3.82 -13.99 6.03
CA ARG A 321 2.72 -14.95 5.89
C ARG A 321 2.30 -15.51 7.24
N ILE A 322 1.01 -15.46 7.55
CA ILE A 322 0.42 -16.03 8.76
C ILE A 322 -0.82 -16.88 8.46
N VAL A 323 -1.16 -17.78 9.39
CA VAL A 323 -2.44 -18.50 9.40
C VAL A 323 -3.40 -17.78 10.34
N ASN A 324 -4.58 -17.45 9.84
CA ASN A 324 -5.65 -16.84 10.63
C ASN A 324 -6.65 -17.88 11.12
N ASP A 325 -7.37 -17.52 12.17
CA ASP A 325 -8.45 -18.34 12.70
C ASP A 325 -9.60 -18.37 11.69
N PRO A 326 -10.12 -19.55 11.31
CA PRO A 326 -11.27 -19.69 10.40
C PRO A 326 -12.54 -18.98 10.88
N SER A 327 -12.62 -18.61 12.16
CA SER A 327 -13.73 -17.84 12.74
C SER A 327 -13.66 -16.32 12.45
N ASP A 328 -12.53 -15.79 11.98
CA ASP A 328 -12.45 -14.41 11.50
C ASP A 328 -13.19 -14.30 10.15
N ASN A 329 -14.06 -13.29 10.02
CA ASN A 329 -15.02 -13.08 8.90
C ASN A 329 -14.43 -13.00 7.46
N ASN A 330 -13.13 -13.17 7.27
CA ASN A 330 -12.48 -13.30 5.96
C ASN A 330 -12.09 -14.77 5.76
N ASN A 331 -12.78 -15.47 4.84
CA ASN A 331 -12.67 -16.91 4.54
C ASN A 331 -11.26 -17.44 4.18
N ASP A 332 -10.19 -16.63 4.22
CA ASP A 332 -8.81 -17.00 3.86
C ASP A 332 -8.04 -17.45 5.12
N ILE A 333 -7.78 -18.76 5.18
CA ILE A 333 -7.00 -19.41 6.25
C ILE A 333 -5.55 -18.91 6.25
N ILE A 334 -5.00 -18.61 5.08
CA ILE A 334 -3.62 -18.14 4.89
C ILE A 334 -3.68 -16.70 4.40
N LYS A 335 -2.94 -15.79 5.05
CA LYS A 335 -2.83 -14.40 4.59
C LYS A 335 -1.37 -13.96 4.54
N GLU A 336 -1.06 -13.27 3.46
CA GLU A 336 0.24 -12.63 3.22
C GLU A 336 0.07 -11.13 3.38
N TYR A 337 0.86 -10.54 4.27
CA TYR A 337 0.83 -9.13 4.59
C TYR A 337 2.13 -8.49 4.10
N PHE A 338 1.99 -7.60 3.13
CA PHE A 338 3.09 -6.74 2.73
C PHE A 338 3.39 -5.74 3.84
N MET A 339 4.61 -5.80 4.38
CA MET A 339 5.03 -4.92 5.46
C MET A 339 5.65 -3.63 4.93
N GLY A 340 6.38 -3.69 3.82
CA GLY A 340 6.98 -2.50 3.22
C GLY A 340 8.23 -2.81 2.42
N PHE A 341 8.86 -1.73 1.97
CA PHE A 341 10.19 -1.74 1.36
C PHE A 341 11.21 -1.20 2.36
N VAL A 342 12.36 -1.87 2.46
CA VAL A 342 13.52 -1.42 3.22
C VAL A 342 14.59 -0.99 2.24
N ARG A 343 15.01 0.28 2.32
CA ARG A 343 16.05 0.80 1.44
C ARG A 343 17.39 0.13 1.76
N LEU A 344 18.06 -0.39 0.73
CA LEU A 344 19.36 -1.04 0.88
C LEU A 344 20.49 -0.09 0.48
N HIS A 345 21.55 -0.09 1.27
CA HIS A 345 22.80 0.61 0.98
C HIS A 345 23.93 -0.33 0.57
N GLN A 346 23.82 -1.60 0.98
CA GLN A 346 24.76 -2.68 0.73
C GLN A 346 23.96 -3.96 0.41
N PHE A 347 24.58 -4.85 -0.36
CA PHE A 347 23.94 -6.02 -0.98
C PHE A 347 24.57 -7.36 -0.56
N ASP A 348 25.44 -7.34 0.44
CA ASP A 348 25.97 -8.57 1.02
C ASP A 348 24.94 -9.22 1.95
N ALA A 349 25.07 -10.54 2.12
CA ALA A 349 24.14 -11.34 2.91
C ALA A 349 24.06 -10.88 4.38
N GLU A 350 25.17 -10.40 4.96
CA GLU A 350 25.22 -9.90 6.33
C GLU A 350 24.34 -8.64 6.46
N SER A 351 24.53 -7.67 5.58
CA SER A 351 23.75 -6.42 5.53
C SER A 351 22.27 -6.67 5.31
N LEU A 352 21.90 -7.56 4.38
CA LEU A 352 20.51 -7.94 4.14
C LEU A 352 19.88 -8.56 5.39
N SER A 353 20.56 -9.51 6.02
CA SER A 353 20.06 -10.18 7.23
C SER A 353 19.87 -9.20 8.39
N LEU A 354 20.81 -8.27 8.56
CA LEU A 354 20.79 -7.27 9.61
C LEU A 354 19.67 -6.25 9.40
N GLU A 355 19.40 -5.83 8.16
CA GLU A 355 18.26 -4.97 7.84
C GLU A 355 16.92 -5.67 8.04
N ILE A 356 16.79 -6.97 7.71
CA ILE A 356 15.60 -7.77 8.02
C ILE A 356 15.37 -7.83 9.53
N VAL A 357 16.41 -8.15 10.31
CA VAL A 357 16.29 -8.26 11.77
C VAL A 357 15.92 -6.91 12.39
N LYS A 358 16.56 -5.82 11.97
CA LYS A 358 16.21 -4.46 12.40
C LYS A 358 14.75 -4.14 12.08
N PHE A 359 14.29 -4.48 10.88
CA PHE A 359 12.90 -4.22 10.47
C PHE A 359 11.89 -4.97 11.34
N LEU A 360 12.12 -6.27 11.61
CA LEU A 360 11.25 -7.06 12.48
C LEU A 360 11.25 -6.54 13.92
N GLN A 361 12.40 -6.13 14.44
CA GLN A 361 12.53 -5.52 15.78
C GLN A 361 11.78 -4.19 15.89
N GLN A 362 11.90 -3.30 14.89
CA GLN A 362 11.17 -2.03 14.84
C GLN A 362 9.64 -2.23 14.89
N HIS A 363 9.16 -3.36 14.38
CA HIS A 363 7.74 -3.70 14.34
C HIS A 363 7.30 -4.65 15.47
N ASN A 364 8.16 -4.93 16.46
CA ASN A 364 7.87 -5.82 17.59
C ASN A 364 7.42 -7.23 17.15
N ILE A 365 8.04 -7.76 16.08
CA ILE A 365 7.77 -9.10 15.57
C ILE A 365 8.94 -10.00 16.04
N PRO A 366 8.68 -10.94 16.96
CA PRO A 366 9.75 -11.78 17.52
C PRO A 366 10.26 -12.78 16.49
N LEU A 367 11.57 -12.81 16.27
CA LEU A 367 12.20 -13.74 15.33
C LEU A 367 11.99 -15.21 15.75
N ASP A 368 11.80 -15.48 17.04
CA ASP A 368 11.58 -16.83 17.59
C ASP A 368 10.31 -17.51 17.07
N LEU A 369 9.35 -16.73 16.54
CA LEU A 369 8.12 -17.24 15.93
C LEU A 369 8.23 -17.39 14.40
N CYS A 370 9.38 -17.06 13.82
CA CYS A 370 9.65 -17.25 12.39
C CYS A 370 10.00 -18.72 12.12
N ILE A 371 9.11 -19.44 11.43
CA ILE A 371 9.28 -20.87 11.15
C ILE A 371 9.84 -21.14 9.74
N ALA A 372 9.79 -20.16 8.84
CA ALA A 372 10.29 -20.30 7.47
C ALA A 372 10.74 -18.96 6.88
N GLN A 373 11.72 -19.01 5.96
CA GLN A 373 12.21 -17.86 5.20
C GLN A 373 12.30 -18.22 3.71
N CYS A 374 11.95 -17.30 2.81
CA CYS A 374 11.97 -17.51 1.37
C CYS A 374 12.60 -16.32 0.64
N TYR A 375 13.53 -16.63 -0.26
CA TYR A 375 14.27 -15.69 -1.12
C TYR A 375 14.17 -16.17 -2.58
N ASP A 376 14.33 -15.30 -3.58
CA ASP A 376 14.41 -15.67 -5.00
C ASP A 376 15.65 -15.06 -5.68
N GLY A 377 16.13 -15.66 -6.77
CA GLY A 377 17.36 -15.17 -7.42
C GLY A 377 17.79 -15.89 -8.70
N TRP A 378 17.26 -17.09 -8.99
CA TRP A 378 17.63 -17.83 -10.21
C TRP A 378 17.13 -17.15 -11.48
N ASP A 379 15.92 -16.57 -11.47
CA ASP A 379 15.33 -15.92 -12.65
C ASP A 379 16.18 -14.74 -13.15
N SER A 380 16.83 -14.02 -12.23
CA SER A 380 17.77 -12.94 -12.54
C SER A 380 19.02 -13.45 -13.27
N ILE A 381 19.60 -14.56 -12.80
CA ILE A 381 20.76 -15.21 -13.42
C ILE A 381 20.42 -15.71 -14.83
N ASN A 382 19.28 -16.38 -14.98
CA ASN A 382 18.82 -16.89 -16.27
C ASN A 382 18.52 -15.76 -17.26
N SER A 383 17.89 -14.67 -16.79
CA SER A 383 17.60 -13.49 -17.62
C SER A 383 18.86 -12.78 -18.11
N LEU A 384 19.92 -12.72 -17.28
CA LEU A 384 21.21 -12.15 -17.67
C LEU A 384 21.88 -12.97 -18.78
N ILE A 385 21.85 -14.31 -18.72
CA ILE A 385 22.41 -15.17 -19.76
C ILE A 385 21.62 -15.02 -21.07
N GLN A 386 20.29 -15.02 -21.01
CA GLN A 386 19.44 -14.91 -22.20
C GLN A 386 19.58 -13.57 -22.92
N ASN A 387 19.77 -12.49 -22.19
CA ASN A 387 19.85 -11.13 -22.73
C ASN A 387 21.29 -10.60 -22.82
N TYR A 388 22.30 -11.45 -22.67
CA TYR A 388 23.70 -11.05 -22.58
C TYR A 388 24.18 -10.20 -23.77
N SER A 389 23.77 -10.58 -25.00
CA SER A 389 24.08 -9.82 -26.21
C SER A 389 23.51 -8.41 -26.19
N ALA A 390 22.22 -8.27 -25.88
CA ALA A 390 21.54 -6.98 -25.79
C ALA A 390 22.11 -6.09 -24.68
N ILE A 391 22.60 -6.69 -23.58
CA ILE A 391 23.24 -5.96 -22.48
C ILE A 391 24.59 -5.39 -22.91
N ILE A 392 25.40 -6.17 -23.64
CA ILE A 392 26.66 -5.67 -24.20
C ILE A 392 26.41 -4.52 -25.17
N GLU A 393 25.47 -4.70 -26.11
CA GLU A 393 25.11 -3.68 -27.10
C GLU A 393 24.63 -2.39 -26.42
N ALA A 394 23.73 -2.50 -25.44
CA ALA A 394 23.26 -1.35 -24.67
C ALA A 394 24.38 -0.63 -23.91
N PHE A 395 25.34 -1.35 -23.33
CA PHE A 395 26.49 -0.71 -22.69
C PHE A 395 27.41 -0.02 -23.70
N GLU A 396 27.64 -0.62 -24.86
CA GLU A 396 28.44 -0.04 -25.93
C GLU A 396 27.79 1.24 -26.49
N ASP A 397 26.47 1.25 -26.65
CA ASP A 397 25.69 2.43 -27.05
C ASP A 397 25.78 3.56 -26.02
N ILE A 398 25.59 3.26 -24.72
CA ILE A 398 25.70 4.26 -23.65
C ILE A 398 27.13 4.82 -23.55
N ILE A 399 28.14 4.00 -23.84
CA ILE A 399 29.54 4.47 -23.89
C ILE A 399 29.75 5.40 -25.09
N ALA A 400 29.12 5.11 -26.24
CA ALA A 400 29.20 5.93 -27.44
C ALA A 400 28.50 7.29 -27.28
N GLU A 401 27.41 7.37 -26.49
CA GLU A 401 26.71 8.62 -26.18
C GLU A 401 27.58 9.65 -25.39
N GLY A 402 28.61 9.19 -24.67
CA GLY A 402 29.58 10.07 -24.00
C GLY A 402 29.06 10.81 -22.75
N ASP A 403 27.88 10.45 -22.27
CA ASP A 403 27.20 11.05 -21.12
C ASP A 403 27.92 10.74 -19.78
N SER A 404 27.51 11.38 -18.67
CA SER A 404 28.01 11.05 -17.32
C SER A 404 27.89 9.55 -16.96
N ARG A 405 26.95 8.85 -17.61
CA ARG A 405 26.68 7.41 -17.45
C ARG A 405 27.69 6.52 -18.18
N SER A 406 28.42 7.05 -19.16
CA SER A 406 29.38 6.30 -20.00
C SER A 406 30.53 5.67 -19.19
N VAL A 407 30.99 6.35 -18.14
CA VAL A 407 32.04 5.85 -17.25
C VAL A 407 31.57 4.62 -16.48
N ASN A 408 30.35 4.67 -15.92
CA ASN A 408 29.76 3.54 -15.19
C ASN A 408 29.46 2.36 -16.12
N ALA A 409 28.88 2.64 -17.31
CA ALA A 409 28.62 1.62 -18.32
C ALA A 409 29.92 0.92 -18.78
N ARG A 410 31.02 1.68 -18.93
CA ARG A 410 32.34 1.12 -19.25
C ARG A 410 32.87 0.21 -18.14
N GLY A 411 32.74 0.61 -16.88
CA GLY A 411 33.14 -0.23 -15.74
C GLY A 411 32.34 -1.53 -15.65
N LEU A 412 31.02 -1.47 -15.87
CA LEU A 412 30.15 -2.64 -15.90
C LEU A 412 30.44 -3.55 -17.10
N LEU A 413 30.66 -3.00 -18.29
CA LEU A 413 31.03 -3.76 -19.48
C LEU A 413 32.32 -4.56 -19.27
N ILE A 414 33.32 -3.96 -18.62
CA ILE A 414 34.57 -4.66 -18.25
C ILE A 414 34.29 -5.80 -17.27
N SER A 415 33.44 -5.56 -16.27
CA SER A 415 33.10 -6.56 -15.25
C SER A 415 32.32 -7.74 -15.84
N VAL A 416 31.35 -7.46 -16.73
CA VAL A 416 30.53 -8.48 -17.39
C VAL A 416 31.36 -9.30 -18.38
N LYS A 417 32.34 -8.71 -19.06
CA LYS A 417 33.29 -9.42 -19.94
C LYS A 417 34.44 -10.10 -19.18
N GLU A 418 34.46 -10.09 -17.84
CA GLU A 418 35.51 -10.74 -17.06
C GLU A 418 35.35 -12.27 -17.09
N PRO A 419 36.41 -13.06 -17.39
CA PRO A 419 36.30 -14.52 -17.47
C PRO A 419 35.79 -15.18 -16.19
N ILE A 420 36.18 -14.67 -15.02
CA ILE A 420 35.71 -15.16 -13.72
C ILE A 420 34.20 -14.96 -13.58
N PHE A 421 33.69 -13.80 -14.01
CA PHE A 421 32.28 -13.49 -13.95
C PHE A 421 31.46 -14.47 -14.80
N ILE A 422 31.89 -14.71 -16.05
CA ILE A 422 31.23 -15.68 -16.94
C ILE A 422 31.29 -17.11 -16.40
N CYS A 423 32.45 -17.53 -15.89
CA CYS A 423 32.56 -18.84 -15.26
C CYS A 423 31.59 -18.97 -14.09
N THR A 424 31.54 -17.97 -13.22
CA THR A 424 30.65 -17.97 -12.04
C THR A 424 29.18 -17.96 -12.45
N LEU A 425 28.82 -17.18 -13.46
CA LEU A 425 27.46 -17.07 -14.02
C LEU A 425 26.94 -18.42 -14.54
N PHE A 426 27.73 -19.12 -15.36
CA PHE A 426 27.36 -20.42 -15.92
C PHE A 426 27.30 -21.51 -14.85
N ILE A 427 28.26 -21.52 -13.92
CA ILE A 427 28.27 -22.49 -12.82
C ILE A 427 27.06 -22.27 -11.91
N LEU A 428 26.76 -21.02 -11.52
CA LEU A 428 25.57 -20.71 -10.73
C LEU A 428 24.28 -21.08 -11.46
N HIS A 429 24.19 -20.86 -12.76
CA HIS A 429 23.01 -21.26 -13.56
C HIS A 429 22.78 -22.77 -13.49
N GLN A 430 23.82 -23.59 -13.63
CA GLN A 430 23.73 -25.05 -13.52
C GLN A 430 23.33 -25.52 -12.11
N LEU A 431 23.89 -24.91 -11.07
CA LEU A 431 23.61 -25.34 -9.69
C LEU A 431 22.27 -24.83 -9.16
N MET A 432 21.89 -23.60 -9.49
CA MET A 432 20.64 -23.00 -8.99
C MET A 432 19.40 -23.46 -9.77
N GLY A 433 19.54 -23.96 -11.00
CA GLY A 433 18.41 -24.48 -11.78
C GLY A 433 17.63 -25.60 -11.09
N PRO A 434 18.28 -26.71 -10.67
CA PRO A 434 17.63 -27.76 -9.88
C PRO A 434 17.06 -27.24 -8.55
N ILE A 435 17.77 -26.32 -7.89
CA ILE A 435 17.31 -25.69 -6.65
C ILE A 435 16.04 -24.86 -6.88
N LYS A 436 15.88 -24.21 -8.05
CA LYS A 436 14.64 -23.50 -8.42
C LYS A 436 13.45 -24.46 -8.53
N ILE A 437 13.65 -25.69 -9.01
CA ILE A 437 12.59 -26.71 -9.05
C ILE A 437 12.10 -27.01 -7.62
N LEU A 438 13.03 -27.22 -6.69
CA LEU A 438 12.71 -27.39 -5.28
C LEU A 438 12.06 -26.15 -4.68
N SER A 439 12.60 -24.97 -4.93
CA SER A 439 12.04 -23.70 -4.48
C SER A 439 10.61 -23.55 -4.97
N ASN A 440 10.31 -23.85 -6.24
CA ASN A 440 8.96 -23.77 -6.80
C ASN A 440 8.02 -24.81 -6.17
N GLN A 441 8.51 -26.02 -5.92
CA GLN A 441 7.73 -27.07 -5.25
C GLN A 441 7.44 -26.71 -3.79
N LEU A 442 8.45 -26.18 -3.07
CA LEU A 442 8.31 -25.65 -1.71
C LEU A 442 7.41 -24.42 -1.67
N LYS A 443 7.37 -23.62 -2.74
CA LYS A 443 6.46 -22.47 -2.93
C LYS A 443 5.11 -22.85 -3.54
N SER A 444 4.78 -24.14 -3.76
CA SER A 444 3.58 -24.58 -4.51
C SER A 444 2.32 -24.70 -3.65
N GLY A 445 1.17 -24.23 -4.17
CA GLY A 445 -0.20 -24.15 -3.62
C GLY A 445 -0.81 -25.43 -3.04
N THR A 446 -0.26 -26.58 -3.37
CA THR A 446 -0.75 -27.91 -2.98
C THR A 446 0.44 -28.82 -2.65
N ILE A 447 1.28 -28.37 -1.72
CA ILE A 447 2.51 -29.09 -1.42
C ILE A 447 2.22 -30.43 -0.71
N ASP A 448 2.93 -31.45 -1.16
CA ASP A 448 3.05 -32.73 -0.49
C ASP A 448 4.47 -32.81 0.08
N TYR A 449 4.58 -32.68 1.41
CA TYR A 449 5.87 -32.67 2.09
C TYR A 449 6.63 -33.99 1.95
N GLY A 450 5.92 -35.10 1.73
CA GLY A 450 6.53 -36.40 1.40
C GLY A 450 7.23 -36.34 0.05
N LYS A 451 6.54 -35.86 -0.98
CA LYS A 451 7.14 -35.65 -2.32
C LYS A 451 8.26 -34.61 -2.31
N ALA A 452 8.13 -33.55 -1.51
CA ALA A 452 9.18 -32.54 -1.35
C ALA A 452 10.44 -33.15 -0.71
N SER A 453 10.31 -34.02 0.29
CA SER A 453 11.45 -34.71 0.92
C SER A 453 12.22 -35.60 -0.07
N VAL A 454 11.51 -36.33 -0.93
CA VAL A 454 12.12 -37.12 -2.00
C VAL A 454 12.88 -36.21 -2.97
N LEU A 455 12.26 -35.11 -3.40
CA LEU A 455 12.85 -34.16 -4.32
C LEU A 455 14.11 -33.48 -3.74
N ILE A 456 14.11 -33.14 -2.45
CA ILE A 456 15.29 -32.63 -1.74
C ILE A 456 16.44 -33.64 -1.81
N LEU A 457 16.17 -34.91 -1.47
CA LEU A 457 17.17 -35.98 -1.51
C LEU A 457 17.72 -36.21 -2.93
N SER A 458 16.85 -36.19 -3.93
CA SER A 458 17.25 -36.30 -5.34
C SER A 458 18.14 -35.15 -5.79
N ILE A 459 17.88 -33.91 -5.35
CA ILE A 459 18.73 -32.77 -5.68
C ILE A 459 20.07 -32.86 -4.95
N ILE A 460 20.10 -33.27 -3.68
CA ILE A 460 21.35 -33.49 -2.96
C ILE A 460 22.20 -34.55 -3.69
N ASP A 461 21.59 -35.63 -4.17
CA ASP A 461 22.29 -36.65 -4.96
C ASP A 461 22.79 -36.09 -6.30
N GLN A 462 21.97 -35.32 -7.01
CA GLN A 462 22.37 -34.65 -8.24
C GLN A 462 23.57 -33.71 -8.01
N MET A 463 23.56 -32.91 -6.94
CA MET A 463 24.67 -32.01 -6.59
C MET A 463 25.95 -32.78 -6.27
N LYS A 464 25.85 -33.94 -5.59
CA LYS A 464 27.00 -34.83 -5.38
C LYS A 464 27.54 -35.37 -6.71
N ASN A 465 26.65 -35.75 -7.63
CA ASN A 465 27.03 -36.27 -8.94
C ASN A 465 27.68 -35.19 -9.83
N LEU A 466 27.34 -33.91 -9.66
CA LEU A 466 28.01 -32.81 -10.37
C LEU A 466 29.46 -32.59 -9.91
N ARG A 467 29.83 -33.09 -8.73
CA ARG A 467 31.19 -32.97 -8.16
C ARG A 467 32.17 -33.98 -8.78
N ASN A 468 32.27 -34.03 -10.11
CA ASN A 468 33.23 -34.86 -10.83
C ASN A 468 33.89 -34.11 -12.00
N GLU A 469 35.00 -34.65 -12.52
CA GLU A 469 35.78 -33.98 -13.57
C GLU A 469 35.06 -33.94 -14.92
N GLU A 470 34.23 -34.95 -15.24
CA GLU A 470 33.47 -35.03 -16.49
C GLU A 470 32.40 -33.95 -16.59
N SER A 471 31.64 -33.75 -15.50
CA SER A 471 30.60 -32.73 -15.40
C SER A 471 31.20 -31.33 -15.47
N PHE A 472 32.34 -31.12 -14.81
CA PHE A 472 33.09 -29.88 -14.93
C PHE A 472 33.53 -29.62 -16.37
N LYS A 473 34.09 -30.63 -17.04
CA LYS A 473 34.55 -30.47 -18.43
C LYS A 473 33.40 -30.06 -19.37
N SER A 474 32.23 -30.69 -19.21
CA SER A 474 31.04 -30.33 -19.99
C SER A 474 30.64 -28.86 -19.80
N ILE A 475 30.66 -28.35 -18.56
CA ILE A 475 30.33 -26.94 -18.31
C ILE A 475 31.42 -26.00 -18.81
N TYR A 476 32.69 -26.41 -18.70
CA TYR A 476 33.83 -25.62 -19.12
C TYR A 476 33.88 -25.46 -20.65
N ASP A 477 33.51 -26.51 -21.39
CA ASP A 477 33.37 -26.45 -22.85
C ASP A 477 32.26 -25.47 -23.27
N GLN A 478 31.14 -25.42 -22.55
CA GLN A 478 30.07 -24.43 -22.78
C GLN A 478 30.55 -23.00 -22.52
N ILE A 479 31.31 -22.79 -21.44
CA ILE A 479 31.92 -21.49 -21.12
C ILE A 479 32.89 -21.07 -22.22
N ILE A 480 33.75 -21.97 -22.70
CA ILE A 480 34.68 -21.68 -23.79
C ILE A 480 33.94 -21.27 -25.06
N GLN A 481 32.92 -22.02 -25.45
CA GLN A 481 32.10 -21.70 -26.63
C GLN A 481 31.43 -20.34 -26.48
N PHE A 482 30.92 -20.02 -25.28
CA PHE A 482 30.31 -18.73 -25.00
C PHE A 482 31.33 -17.59 -25.10
N CYS A 483 32.48 -17.72 -24.46
CA CYS A 483 33.56 -16.72 -24.52
C CYS A 483 34.06 -16.49 -25.95
N GLN A 484 34.18 -17.55 -26.76
CA GLN A 484 34.54 -17.43 -28.19
C GLN A 484 33.50 -16.64 -28.98
N THR A 485 32.21 -16.81 -28.67
CA THR A 485 31.11 -16.11 -29.35
C THR A 485 31.17 -14.59 -29.12
N TYR A 486 31.65 -14.15 -27.96
CA TYR A 486 31.69 -12.74 -27.56
C TYR A 486 33.12 -12.15 -27.51
N ASP A 487 34.11 -12.84 -28.10
CA ASP A 487 35.52 -12.43 -28.17
C ASP A 487 36.14 -12.13 -26.78
N ILE A 488 35.88 -12.99 -25.80
CA ILE A 488 36.39 -12.88 -24.43
C ILE A 488 37.59 -13.80 -24.26
N ASP A 489 38.76 -13.24 -23.93
CA ASP A 489 39.97 -14.02 -23.63
C ASP A 489 39.90 -14.62 -22.22
N ILE A 490 39.73 -15.94 -22.13
CA ILE A 490 39.67 -16.69 -20.86
C ILE A 490 41.03 -16.67 -20.14
N LYS A 491 42.14 -16.46 -20.86
CA LYS A 491 43.49 -16.50 -20.27
C LYS A 491 43.72 -15.27 -19.41
N GLN A 492 43.81 -15.45 -18.09
CA GLN A 492 44.15 -14.34 -17.20
C GLN A 492 45.58 -13.85 -17.50
N LYS A 493 45.74 -12.57 -17.86
CA LYS A 493 47.05 -11.92 -17.93
C LYS A 493 47.69 -11.92 -16.53
N ARG A 494 48.65 -12.81 -16.31
CA ARG A 494 49.42 -12.93 -15.06
C ARG A 494 50.09 -11.58 -14.73
N LYS A 495 49.83 -11.00 -13.56
CA LYS A 495 50.74 -9.99 -12.98
C LYS A 495 52.03 -10.73 -12.61
N ARG A 496 53.13 -10.49 -13.35
CA ARG A 496 54.44 -11.03 -12.99
C ARG A 496 54.76 -10.67 -11.54
N CYS A 497 54.79 -11.65 -10.65
CA CYS A 497 55.33 -11.43 -9.32
C CYS A 497 56.85 -11.27 -9.45
N ARG A 498 57.43 -10.25 -8.81
CA ARG A 498 58.88 -9.99 -8.85
C ARG A 498 59.61 -11.22 -8.31
N THR A 499 60.43 -11.86 -9.13
CA THR A 499 61.28 -12.98 -8.71
C THR A 499 62.14 -12.51 -7.53
N ARG A 500 61.90 -13.07 -6.35
CA ARG A 500 62.74 -12.80 -5.18
C ARG A 500 64.07 -13.49 -5.41
N THR A 501 65.14 -12.73 -5.51
CA THR A 501 66.50 -13.27 -5.51
C THR A 501 66.74 -13.97 -4.18
N ILE A 502 67.17 -15.23 -4.25
CA ILE A 502 67.47 -16.04 -3.06
C ILE A 502 68.68 -15.39 -2.36
N PRO A 503 68.62 -15.10 -1.05
CA PRO A 503 69.77 -14.57 -0.32
C PRO A 503 70.96 -15.53 -0.42
N ALA A 504 72.15 -15.03 -0.75
CA ALA A 504 73.35 -15.84 -1.04
C ALA A 504 73.71 -16.87 0.04
N ARG A 505 73.30 -16.63 1.30
CA ARG A 505 73.47 -17.57 2.43
C ARG A 505 72.77 -18.92 2.25
N PHE A 506 71.83 -19.03 1.32
CA PHE A 506 71.07 -20.26 1.02
C PHE A 506 71.46 -20.91 -0.31
N ALA A 507 72.57 -20.48 -0.93
CA ALA A 507 73.03 -21.02 -2.21
C ALA A 507 73.35 -22.54 -2.18
N ASN A 508 73.73 -23.07 -1.00
CA ASN A 508 74.13 -24.47 -0.82
C ASN A 508 73.10 -25.32 -0.04
N SER A 509 71.90 -24.79 0.22
CA SER A 509 70.83 -25.56 0.87
C SER A 509 69.90 -26.17 -0.18
N ILE A 510 69.63 -27.48 -0.08
CA ILE A 510 68.64 -28.17 -0.89
C ILE A 510 67.28 -28.00 -0.23
N ILE A 511 66.35 -27.34 -0.93
CA ILE A 511 64.94 -27.26 -0.50
C ILE A 511 64.28 -28.59 -0.89
N THR A 512 63.93 -29.42 0.08
CA THR A 512 63.34 -30.75 -0.16
C THR A 512 61.82 -30.71 -0.36
N SER A 513 61.15 -29.65 0.09
CA SER A 513 59.79 -29.30 -0.32
C SER A 513 59.46 -27.86 0.06
N THR A 514 58.76 -27.14 -0.81
CA THR A 514 58.06 -25.91 -0.42
C THR A 514 56.70 -26.31 0.12
N VAL A 515 56.44 -26.11 1.41
CA VAL A 515 55.09 -26.19 1.97
C VAL A 515 54.30 -25.01 1.39
N GLY A 516 53.61 -25.24 0.28
CA GLY A 516 52.90 -24.21 -0.47
C GLY A 516 53.48 -23.93 -1.86
N HIS A 517 53.74 -24.98 -2.66
CA HIS A 517 53.80 -24.81 -4.10
C HIS A 517 52.43 -24.25 -4.55
N ARG A 518 52.39 -22.95 -4.87
CA ARG A 518 51.35 -22.43 -5.77
C ARG A 518 51.81 -22.90 -7.14
N ASP A 519 51.02 -23.78 -7.76
CA ASP A 519 51.24 -24.16 -9.15
C ASP A 519 51.03 -22.92 -10.03
N ASP A 520 52.11 -22.18 -10.28
CA ASP A 520 52.17 -21.14 -11.31
C ASP A 520 52.04 -21.75 -12.73
N ASP A 521 51.96 -23.08 -12.85
CA ASP A 521 51.75 -23.84 -14.10
C ASP A 521 50.39 -24.57 -14.18
N ALA A 522 49.49 -24.41 -13.20
CA ALA A 522 48.16 -24.98 -13.30
C ALA A 522 47.37 -24.33 -14.45
N ASN A 523 46.93 -25.15 -15.41
CA ASN A 523 46.01 -24.79 -16.49
C ASN A 523 44.82 -23.98 -15.91
N ASP A 524 44.39 -22.91 -16.58
CA ASP A 524 43.30 -22.03 -16.09
C ASP A 524 42.03 -22.84 -15.78
N GLU A 525 41.82 -23.93 -16.51
CA GLU A 525 40.82 -24.98 -16.27
C GLU A 525 40.91 -25.60 -14.86
N TYR A 526 42.10 -26.03 -14.43
CA TYR A 526 42.32 -26.62 -13.11
C TYR A 526 42.04 -25.61 -11.99
N ARG A 527 42.42 -24.34 -12.20
CA ARG A 527 42.15 -23.27 -11.24
C ARG A 527 40.65 -22.99 -11.12
N ILE A 528 39.92 -22.84 -12.22
CA ILE A 528 38.46 -22.60 -12.17
C ILE A 528 37.76 -23.79 -11.49
N ARG A 529 38.19 -25.02 -11.78
CA ARG A 529 37.66 -26.23 -11.15
C ARG A 529 37.84 -26.25 -9.63
N THR A 530 39.05 -25.97 -9.16
CA THR A 530 39.42 -26.10 -7.74
C THR A 530 39.11 -24.88 -6.89
N SER A 531 39.09 -23.68 -7.47
CA SER A 531 38.86 -22.43 -6.74
C SER A 531 37.44 -21.89 -6.85
N ILE A 532 36.67 -22.30 -7.87
CA ILE A 532 35.30 -21.82 -8.10
C ILE A 532 34.32 -22.99 -8.09
N TYR A 533 34.44 -23.95 -9.02
CA TYR A 533 33.43 -24.99 -9.25
C TYR A 533 33.21 -25.91 -8.04
N TYR A 534 34.26 -26.61 -7.57
CA TYR A 534 34.12 -27.50 -6.42
C TYR A 534 33.78 -26.77 -5.12
N PRO A 535 34.41 -25.63 -4.77
CA PRO A 535 34.02 -24.87 -3.59
C PRO A 535 32.57 -24.42 -3.61
N LEU A 536 32.01 -24.03 -4.77
CA LEU A 536 30.62 -23.61 -4.88
C LEU A 536 29.64 -24.79 -4.72
N ILE A 537 29.95 -25.94 -5.32
CA ILE A 537 29.18 -27.18 -5.11
C ILE A 537 29.25 -27.61 -3.66
N ASP A 538 30.44 -27.61 -3.07
CA ASP A 538 30.67 -28.00 -1.68
C ASP A 538 29.93 -27.04 -0.72
N ALA A 539 29.95 -25.73 -0.98
CA ALA A 539 29.18 -24.76 -0.22
C ALA A 539 27.67 -25.01 -0.33
N ILE A 540 27.13 -25.22 -1.54
CA ILE A 540 25.72 -25.54 -1.75
C ILE A 540 25.34 -26.86 -1.07
N LEU A 541 26.20 -27.88 -1.17
CA LEU A 541 25.97 -29.17 -0.51
C LEU A 541 25.99 -29.02 1.02
N ILE A 542 26.93 -28.25 1.58
CA ILE A 542 26.98 -27.98 3.02
C ILE A 542 25.70 -27.26 3.44
N GLU A 543 25.30 -26.20 2.74
CA GLU A 543 24.09 -25.43 3.04
C GLU A 543 22.81 -26.27 2.88
N LEU A 544 22.71 -27.09 1.83
CA LEU A 544 21.57 -28.00 1.64
C LEU A 544 21.51 -29.07 2.72
N ASN A 545 22.65 -29.65 3.11
CA ASN A 545 22.71 -30.67 4.16
C ASN A 545 22.51 -30.08 5.57
N ASP A 546 22.91 -28.83 5.81
CA ASP A 546 22.65 -28.12 7.07
C ASP A 546 21.16 -27.73 7.15
N ARG A 547 20.66 -27.06 6.10
CA ARG A 547 19.27 -26.62 5.97
C ARG A 547 18.28 -27.79 5.96
N PHE A 548 18.61 -28.89 5.30
CA PHE A 548 17.82 -30.12 5.25
C PHE A 548 18.55 -31.26 5.96
N SER A 549 19.07 -30.98 7.15
CA SER A 549 19.65 -31.99 8.01
C SER A 549 18.68 -33.16 8.24
N ASN A 550 19.20 -34.31 8.68
CA ASN A 550 18.35 -35.45 9.04
C ASN A 550 17.21 -35.03 9.99
N SER A 551 17.41 -34.04 10.86
CA SER A 551 16.34 -33.48 11.70
C SER A 551 15.25 -32.79 10.88
N ASN A 552 15.62 -31.88 9.96
CA ASN A 552 14.67 -31.10 9.16
C ASN A 552 13.98 -31.93 8.08
N LEU A 553 14.66 -32.91 7.48
CA LEU A 553 14.03 -33.91 6.61
C LEU A 553 13.01 -34.73 7.38
N ASN A 554 13.36 -35.15 8.60
CA ASN A 554 12.40 -35.82 9.46
C ASN A 554 11.21 -34.93 9.84
N LEU A 555 11.39 -33.61 10.01
CA LEU A 555 10.29 -32.66 10.21
C LEU A 555 9.36 -32.58 9.00
N LEU A 556 9.91 -32.54 7.78
CA LEU A 556 9.13 -32.54 6.54
C LEU A 556 8.39 -33.87 6.34
N THR A 557 9.04 -35.00 6.65
CA THR A 557 8.39 -36.32 6.65
C THR A 557 7.32 -36.39 7.74
N SER A 558 7.55 -35.82 8.94
CA SER A 558 6.53 -35.70 10.00
C SER A 558 5.33 -34.87 9.53
N LEU A 559 5.56 -33.74 8.87
CA LEU A 559 4.51 -32.90 8.29
C LEU A 559 3.66 -33.65 7.24
N SER A 560 4.27 -34.58 6.50
CA SER A 560 3.54 -35.42 5.55
C SER A 560 2.48 -36.32 6.22
N SER A 561 2.65 -36.66 7.49
CA SER A 561 1.70 -37.46 8.29
C SER A 561 0.43 -36.68 8.68
N LEU A 562 0.36 -35.38 8.39
CA LEU A 562 -0.87 -34.58 8.49
C LEU A 562 -1.74 -34.69 7.23
N TYR A 563 -1.24 -35.31 6.17
CA TYR A 563 -1.98 -35.47 4.92
C TYR A 563 -2.88 -36.70 4.96
N PRO A 564 -4.19 -36.60 4.65
CA PRO A 564 -5.15 -37.69 4.79
C PRO A 564 -4.83 -38.96 3.99
N GLU A 565 -4.12 -38.84 2.86
CA GLU A 565 -3.74 -39.98 2.01
C GLU A 565 -2.49 -40.74 2.49
N ASN A 566 -1.80 -40.25 3.54
CA ASN A 566 -0.58 -40.88 4.04
C ASN A 566 -0.91 -42.11 4.93
N GLU A 567 -0.12 -43.18 4.80
CA GLU A 567 -0.29 -44.41 5.62
C GLU A 567 -0.18 -44.13 7.12
N SER A 568 0.68 -43.19 7.51
CA SER A 568 0.87 -42.76 8.91
C SER A 568 -0.03 -41.58 9.32
N PHE A 569 -1.20 -41.41 8.71
CA PHE A 569 -2.10 -40.29 9.00
C PHE A 569 -2.45 -40.17 10.50
N LEU A 570 -2.17 -38.98 11.06
CA LEU A 570 -2.39 -38.62 12.47
C LEU A 570 -1.72 -39.54 13.49
N GLU A 571 -0.65 -40.24 13.11
CA GLU A 571 0.11 -41.06 14.06
C GLU A 571 1.08 -40.20 14.89
N PHE A 572 0.94 -40.28 16.22
CA PHE A 572 1.76 -39.50 17.14
C PHE A 572 3.25 -39.77 16.93
N GLN A 573 3.66 -41.02 16.74
CA GLN A 573 5.07 -41.39 16.55
C GLN A 573 5.69 -40.71 15.32
N SER A 574 4.92 -40.55 14.26
CA SER A 574 5.35 -39.89 13.01
C SER A 574 5.29 -38.37 13.13
N LEU A 575 4.36 -37.80 13.91
CA LEU A 575 4.21 -36.36 14.13
C LEU A 575 5.08 -35.80 15.26
N ARG A 576 5.64 -36.66 16.11
CA ARG A 576 6.38 -36.30 17.32
C ARG A 576 7.44 -35.24 17.11
N LYS A 577 8.24 -35.35 16.06
CA LYS A 577 9.34 -34.40 15.79
C LYS A 577 8.80 -33.02 15.44
N PHE A 578 7.70 -32.94 14.69
CA PHE A 578 7.06 -31.67 14.37
C PHE A 578 6.35 -31.05 15.58
N ALA A 579 5.73 -31.88 16.42
CA ALA A 579 5.17 -31.45 17.69
C ALA A 579 6.24 -30.86 18.63
N ASP A 580 7.41 -31.50 18.70
CA ASP A 580 8.56 -31.02 19.48
C ASP A 580 9.08 -29.67 18.95
N HIS A 581 9.12 -29.49 17.63
CA HIS A 581 9.54 -28.22 17.01
C HIS A 581 8.60 -27.05 17.35
N LEU A 582 7.30 -27.31 17.46
CA LEU A 582 6.31 -26.31 17.87
C LEU A 582 6.18 -26.16 19.40
N ASN A 583 7.00 -26.86 20.19
CA ASN A 583 6.90 -26.92 21.66
C ASN A 583 5.50 -27.34 22.17
N CYS A 584 4.84 -28.25 21.45
CA CYS A 584 3.56 -28.81 21.86
C CYS A 584 3.71 -29.78 23.04
N ASP A 585 2.71 -29.84 23.94
CA ASP A 585 2.67 -30.89 24.97
C ASP A 585 2.43 -32.26 24.32
N ARG A 586 3.43 -33.14 24.45
CA ARG A 586 3.44 -34.49 23.88
C ARG A 586 2.27 -35.35 24.35
N ASN A 587 2.03 -35.38 25.65
CA ASN A 587 1.01 -36.24 26.24
C ASN A 587 -0.38 -35.77 25.85
N GLN A 588 -0.56 -34.45 25.83
CA GLN A 588 -1.81 -33.85 25.42
C GLN A 588 -2.07 -34.10 23.93
N LEU A 589 -1.08 -33.89 23.07
CA LEU A 589 -1.21 -34.14 21.63
C LEU A 589 -1.51 -35.61 21.31
N GLU A 590 -0.83 -36.57 21.95
CA GLU A 590 -1.07 -37.99 21.74
C GLU A 590 -2.52 -38.38 22.09
N ASN A 591 -3.02 -37.87 23.22
CA ASN A 591 -4.41 -38.08 23.63
C ASN A 591 -5.41 -37.42 22.65
N GLU A 592 -5.14 -36.19 22.20
CA GLU A 592 -5.98 -35.49 21.22
C GLU A 592 -6.00 -36.26 19.88
N LEU A 593 -4.85 -36.69 19.36
CA LEU A 593 -4.73 -37.45 18.11
C LEU A 593 -5.46 -38.79 18.14
N ASN A 594 -5.41 -39.51 19.27
CA ASN A 594 -6.11 -40.77 19.47
C ASN A 594 -7.64 -40.62 19.39
N VAL A 595 -8.18 -39.44 19.75
CA VAL A 595 -9.61 -39.11 19.62
C VAL A 595 -9.93 -38.58 18.23
N ILE A 596 -9.05 -37.76 17.65
CA ILE A 596 -9.25 -37.16 16.32
C ILE A 596 -9.21 -38.21 15.22
N LYS A 597 -8.29 -39.19 15.28
CA LYS A 597 -8.09 -40.18 14.22
C LYS A 597 -9.37 -40.98 13.91
N PRO A 598 -10.12 -41.51 14.91
CA PRO A 598 -11.45 -42.08 14.69
C PRO A 598 -12.50 -41.05 14.25
N MET A 599 -12.49 -39.82 14.81
CA MET A 599 -13.46 -38.76 14.50
C MET A 599 -13.43 -38.29 13.04
N VAL A 600 -12.29 -38.47 12.37
CA VAL A 600 -12.01 -37.99 11.02
C VAL A 600 -12.00 -39.16 10.01
N LYS A 601 -12.04 -40.41 10.46
CA LYS A 601 -11.87 -41.61 9.62
C LYS A 601 -12.92 -41.75 8.49
N ASP A 602 -14.14 -41.30 8.74
CA ASP A 602 -15.25 -41.37 7.79
C ASP A 602 -15.39 -40.09 6.93
N ASP A 603 -14.57 -39.08 7.19
CA ASP A 603 -14.57 -37.83 6.42
C ASP A 603 -13.68 -37.94 5.18
N LYS A 604 -14.18 -37.47 4.04
CA LYS A 604 -13.36 -37.27 2.84
C LYS A 604 -12.57 -35.97 2.96
N LEU A 605 -11.49 -35.98 3.73
CA LEU A 605 -10.53 -34.87 3.78
C LEU A 605 -9.54 -35.01 2.63
N ASN A 606 -9.40 -33.95 1.82
CA ASN A 606 -8.46 -33.92 0.69
C ASN A 606 -7.28 -32.96 0.93
N SER A 607 -7.30 -32.18 2.02
CA SER A 607 -6.23 -31.22 2.33
C SER A 607 -6.02 -30.97 3.83
N ILE A 608 -4.82 -30.50 4.19
CA ILE A 608 -4.48 -30.08 5.56
C ILE A 608 -5.36 -28.88 6.00
N ALA A 609 -5.79 -28.04 5.06
CA ALA A 609 -6.67 -26.89 5.33
C ALA A 609 -8.09 -27.32 5.76
N GLU A 610 -8.60 -28.42 5.20
CA GLU A 610 -9.90 -28.99 5.61
C GLU A 610 -9.82 -29.65 6.99
N LEU A 611 -8.71 -30.36 7.26
CA LEU A 611 -8.41 -30.89 8.58
C LEU A 611 -8.40 -29.76 9.62
N TYR A 612 -7.71 -28.65 9.34
CA TYR A 612 -7.69 -27.48 10.21
C TYR A 612 -9.07 -26.92 10.49
N LYS A 613 -9.89 -26.71 9.45
CA LYS A 613 -11.25 -26.18 9.59
C LYS A 613 -12.14 -27.05 10.48
N LYS A 614 -12.04 -28.37 10.34
CA LYS A 614 -12.78 -29.32 11.18
C LYS A 614 -12.30 -29.29 12.62
N LEU A 615 -10.98 -29.27 12.86
CA LEU A 615 -10.40 -29.21 14.20
C LEU A 615 -10.69 -27.89 14.93
N THR A 616 -10.75 -26.78 14.20
CA THR A 616 -11.05 -25.46 14.77
C THR A 616 -12.48 -25.41 15.37
N SER A 617 -13.42 -26.18 14.83
CA SER A 617 -14.78 -26.30 15.39
C SER A 617 -14.78 -26.92 16.80
N TYR A 618 -13.69 -27.60 17.17
CA TYR A 618 -13.45 -28.22 18.46
C TYR A 618 -12.19 -27.66 19.13
N LYS A 619 -11.83 -26.40 18.86
CA LYS A 619 -10.57 -25.77 19.32
C LYS A 619 -10.33 -25.91 20.83
N ASN A 620 -11.37 -25.90 21.64
CA ASN A 620 -11.27 -26.07 23.09
C ASN A 620 -10.98 -27.53 23.51
N ALA A 621 -11.37 -28.51 22.70
CA ALA A 621 -11.12 -29.93 22.96
C ALA A 621 -9.78 -30.40 22.38
N PHE A 622 -9.32 -29.79 21.28
CA PHE A 622 -8.07 -30.16 20.60
C PHE A 622 -7.11 -28.97 20.39
N PRO A 623 -6.76 -28.20 21.44
CA PRO A 623 -5.95 -27.00 21.28
C PRO A 623 -4.55 -27.30 20.73
N THR A 624 -3.96 -28.44 21.09
CA THR A 624 -2.60 -28.81 20.72
C THR A 624 -2.53 -29.28 19.26
N ALA A 625 -3.50 -30.09 18.83
CA ALA A 625 -3.61 -30.54 17.45
C ALA A 625 -3.98 -29.38 16.50
N VAL A 626 -4.84 -28.45 16.93
CA VAL A 626 -5.15 -27.23 16.16
C VAL A 626 -3.90 -26.37 15.98
N CYS A 627 -3.10 -26.18 17.03
CA CYS A 627 -1.83 -25.45 16.96
C CYS A 627 -0.85 -26.10 15.96
N MET A 628 -0.71 -27.43 16.04
CA MET A 628 0.15 -28.20 15.14
C MET A 628 -0.29 -28.06 13.67
N VAL A 629 -1.58 -28.25 13.37
CA VAL A 629 -2.10 -28.14 12.01
C VAL A 629 -2.02 -26.70 11.49
N ALA A 630 -2.21 -25.68 12.35
CA ALA A 630 -1.97 -24.28 11.99
C ALA A 630 -0.52 -24.02 11.60
N GLY A 631 0.44 -24.56 12.37
CA GLY A 631 1.88 -24.47 12.08
C GLY A 631 2.28 -25.13 10.75
N ALA A 632 1.59 -26.19 10.35
CA ALA A 632 1.80 -26.84 9.06
C ALA A 632 1.29 -26.01 7.87
N LEU A 633 0.23 -25.21 8.07
CA LEU A 633 -0.38 -24.35 7.05
C LEU A 633 0.34 -23.01 6.87
N THR A 634 1.14 -22.57 7.85
CA THR A 634 1.94 -21.34 7.78
C THR A 634 3.10 -21.41 6.78
N VAL A 635 3.47 -22.59 6.31
CA VAL A 635 4.52 -22.78 5.28
C VAL A 635 4.01 -22.30 3.90
N PRO A 636 4.81 -21.52 3.14
CA PRO A 636 4.40 -20.88 1.89
C PRO A 636 4.11 -21.83 0.74
N VAL A 637 3.06 -21.56 -0.03
CA VAL A 637 2.40 -22.47 -0.99
C VAL A 637 1.47 -21.58 -1.85
N SER A 638 1.79 -21.38 -3.15
CA SER A 638 1.16 -20.44 -4.12
C SER A 638 0.66 -21.14 -5.40
N SER A 639 -0.51 -20.73 -5.91
CA SER A 639 -1.32 -21.41 -6.92
C SER A 639 -1.31 -20.75 -8.32
N THR A 640 -0.14 -20.66 -8.97
CA THR A 640 0.06 -19.89 -10.23
C THR A 640 0.19 -20.74 -11.50
N THR A 641 -0.23 -22.01 -11.53
CA THR A 641 0.00 -22.88 -12.70
C THR A 641 -1.00 -22.71 -13.85
N CYS A 642 -2.25 -22.29 -13.59
CA CYS A 642 -3.28 -22.19 -14.64
C CYS A 642 -3.15 -20.93 -15.52
N GLU A 643 -2.72 -19.81 -14.95
CA GLU A 643 -2.68 -18.51 -15.64
C GLU A 643 -1.52 -18.42 -16.64
N ILE A 644 -0.41 -19.10 -16.34
CA ILE A 644 0.81 -19.15 -17.17
C ILE A 644 0.51 -19.76 -18.55
N PHE A 645 -0.18 -20.90 -18.60
CA PHE A 645 -0.48 -21.56 -19.88
C PHE A 645 -1.44 -20.75 -20.77
N GLY A 646 -2.41 -20.05 -20.16
CA GLY A 646 -3.33 -19.17 -20.89
C GLY A 646 -2.64 -17.94 -21.50
N LEU A 647 -1.71 -17.33 -20.76
CA LEU A 647 -0.91 -16.20 -21.25
C LEU A 647 0.08 -16.62 -22.36
N LEU A 648 0.73 -17.78 -22.22
CA LEU A 648 1.60 -18.34 -23.25
C LEU A 648 0.83 -18.60 -24.57
N SER A 649 -0.40 -19.08 -24.50
CA SER A 649 -1.27 -19.24 -25.67
C SER A 649 -1.56 -17.92 -26.39
N ILE A 650 -1.77 -16.82 -25.67
CA ILE A 650 -1.98 -15.48 -26.26
C ILE A 650 -0.71 -15.00 -26.95
N ILE A 651 0.44 -15.13 -26.29
CA ILE A 651 1.74 -14.68 -26.82
C ILE A 651 2.06 -15.40 -28.13
N LEU A 652 1.88 -16.73 -28.17
CA LEU A 652 2.18 -17.52 -29.37
C LEU A 652 1.29 -17.17 -30.57
N VAL A 653 -0.01 -16.91 -30.35
CA VAL A 653 -0.89 -16.44 -31.43
C VAL A 653 -0.53 -15.02 -31.87
N GLY A 654 -0.12 -14.16 -30.94
CA GLY A 654 0.41 -12.84 -31.25
C GLY A 654 1.65 -12.91 -32.15
N LEU A 655 2.55 -13.84 -31.89
CA LEU A 655 3.77 -14.02 -32.69
C LEU A 655 3.50 -14.63 -34.08
N LEU A 656 2.37 -15.31 -34.28
CA LEU A 656 2.03 -15.99 -35.55
C LEU A 656 1.92 -15.01 -36.73
N PHE A 657 1.49 -13.77 -36.48
CA PHE A 657 1.33 -12.71 -37.48
C PHE A 657 2.33 -11.55 -37.28
N ASP A 658 3.41 -11.81 -36.56
CA ASP A 658 4.56 -10.89 -36.49
C ASP A 658 5.28 -10.83 -37.85
N ARG A 659 5.81 -9.65 -38.19
CA ARG A 659 6.47 -9.40 -39.48
C ARG A 659 7.71 -10.26 -39.70
N ARG A 660 8.31 -10.81 -38.64
CA ARG A 660 9.46 -11.72 -38.72
C ARG A 660 9.06 -13.18 -39.01
N VAL A 661 7.81 -13.55 -38.72
CA VAL A 661 7.33 -14.94 -38.75
C VAL A 661 6.36 -15.18 -39.92
N SER A 662 5.67 -14.13 -40.38
CA SER A 662 4.73 -14.24 -41.49
C SER A 662 4.72 -13.02 -42.41
N SER A 663 4.53 -13.26 -43.71
CA SER A 663 4.14 -12.24 -44.69
C SER A 663 2.79 -11.58 -44.39
N ASP A 664 1.93 -12.26 -43.63
CA ASP A 664 0.53 -11.90 -43.41
C ASP A 664 0.38 -11.13 -42.10
N VAL A 665 0.97 -9.93 -42.04
CA VAL A 665 1.05 -9.12 -40.81
C VAL A 665 -0.31 -8.61 -40.34
N TYR A 666 -0.42 -8.28 -39.05
CA TYR A 666 -1.57 -7.56 -38.47
C TYR A 666 -1.91 -6.27 -39.23
N ASN A 667 -3.00 -6.29 -39.99
CA ASN A 667 -3.51 -5.10 -40.66
C ASN A 667 -5.01 -5.22 -40.94
N TRP A 668 -5.81 -4.35 -40.33
CA TRP A 668 -7.27 -4.40 -40.47
C TRP A 668 -7.78 -4.15 -41.91
N LYS A 669 -7.02 -3.40 -42.73
CA LYS A 669 -7.44 -3.06 -44.09
C LYS A 669 -7.09 -4.17 -45.09
N THR A 670 -5.87 -4.71 -45.00
CA THR A 670 -5.34 -5.65 -45.99
C THR A 670 -5.45 -7.11 -45.55
N ASN A 671 -5.25 -7.40 -44.26
CA ASN A 671 -5.35 -8.75 -43.70
C ASN A 671 -6.14 -8.77 -42.37
N PRO A 672 -7.46 -8.51 -42.40
CA PRO A 672 -8.27 -8.55 -41.18
C PRO A 672 -8.26 -9.93 -40.50
N PHE A 673 -7.98 -11.02 -41.23
CA PHE A 673 -7.95 -12.38 -40.70
C PHE A 673 -6.95 -12.56 -39.54
N SER A 674 -5.82 -11.87 -39.56
CA SER A 674 -4.81 -11.92 -38.48
C SER A 674 -5.41 -11.65 -37.08
N TYR A 675 -6.40 -10.77 -36.99
CA TYR A 675 -7.08 -10.46 -35.73
C TYR A 675 -8.05 -11.55 -35.27
N HIS A 676 -8.51 -12.43 -36.17
CA HIS A 676 -9.48 -13.47 -35.82
C HIS A 676 -8.91 -14.48 -34.81
N PRO A 677 -7.78 -15.19 -35.06
CA PRO A 677 -7.22 -16.12 -34.08
C PRO A 677 -6.83 -15.44 -32.76
N LEU A 678 -6.31 -14.21 -32.82
CA LEU A 678 -5.90 -13.46 -31.62
C LEU A 678 -7.11 -13.12 -30.73
N MET A 679 -8.17 -12.56 -31.32
CA MET A 679 -9.37 -12.18 -30.58
C MET A 679 -10.14 -13.40 -30.07
N MET A 680 -10.17 -14.50 -30.83
CA MET A 680 -10.75 -15.77 -30.36
C MET A 680 -9.95 -16.36 -29.19
N THR A 681 -8.63 -16.29 -29.21
CA THR A 681 -7.77 -16.78 -28.11
C THR A 681 -7.91 -15.93 -26.85
N ILE A 682 -7.89 -14.60 -26.97
CA ILE A 682 -8.05 -13.72 -25.81
C ILE A 682 -9.49 -13.86 -25.26
N GLY A 683 -10.49 -13.78 -26.13
CA GLY A 683 -11.91 -13.79 -25.74
C GLY A 683 -12.40 -15.17 -25.29
N LEU A 684 -12.44 -16.14 -26.21
CA LEU A 684 -13.14 -17.41 -26.03
C LEU A 684 -12.31 -18.53 -25.39
N LEU A 685 -10.99 -18.33 -25.23
CA LEU A 685 -10.12 -19.22 -24.45
C LEU A 685 -9.78 -18.58 -23.09
N PHE A 686 -8.99 -17.50 -23.10
CA PHE A 686 -8.42 -16.95 -21.86
C PHE A 686 -9.46 -16.26 -20.97
N CYS A 687 -10.13 -15.20 -21.48
CA CYS A 687 -11.14 -14.48 -20.71
C CYS A 687 -12.31 -15.40 -20.33
N TYR A 688 -12.74 -16.27 -21.24
CA TYR A 688 -13.83 -17.20 -20.94
C TYR A 688 -13.43 -18.24 -19.87
N GLY A 689 -12.26 -18.86 -19.99
CA GLY A 689 -11.73 -19.83 -19.04
C GLY A 689 -11.56 -19.25 -17.63
N ASN A 690 -11.08 -18.00 -17.53
CA ASN A 690 -10.99 -17.30 -16.25
C ASN A 690 -12.37 -16.89 -15.70
N ALA A 691 -13.30 -16.49 -16.57
CA ALA A 691 -14.65 -16.12 -16.15
C ALA A 691 -15.42 -17.30 -15.52
N ILE A 692 -15.30 -18.51 -16.11
CA ILE A 692 -15.97 -19.71 -15.58
C ILE A 692 -15.32 -20.20 -14.28
N LEU A 693 -14.02 -19.99 -14.10
CA LEU A 693 -13.29 -20.29 -12.86
C LEU A 693 -13.48 -19.24 -11.77
N LEU A 694 -14.08 -18.09 -12.06
CA LEU A 694 -14.14 -16.95 -11.15
C LEU A 694 -14.73 -17.28 -9.77
N TYR A 695 -15.76 -18.14 -9.72
CA TYR A 695 -16.34 -18.59 -8.44
C TYR A 695 -15.47 -19.61 -7.70
N ARG A 696 -14.50 -20.23 -8.37
CA ARG A 696 -13.55 -21.20 -7.82
C ARG A 696 -12.31 -20.49 -7.27
N THR A 697 -11.86 -19.44 -7.95
CA THR A 697 -10.69 -18.64 -7.58
C THR A 697 -11.03 -17.56 -6.55
N PHE A 698 -12.12 -16.82 -6.72
CA PHE A 698 -12.52 -15.73 -5.83
C PHE A 698 -13.64 -16.17 -4.87
N LYS A 699 -13.37 -17.18 -4.04
CA LYS A 699 -14.34 -17.70 -3.04
C LYS A 699 -14.73 -16.66 -1.98
N GLN A 700 -13.82 -15.71 -1.71
CA GLN A 700 -13.91 -14.68 -0.66
C GLN A 700 -14.85 -13.51 -1.01
N ILE A 701 -15.00 -13.18 -2.29
CA ILE A 701 -15.66 -11.94 -2.73
C ILE A 701 -17.17 -12.07 -2.53
N PRO A 702 -17.90 -11.01 -2.11
CA PRO A 702 -19.36 -11.03 -1.97
C PRO A 702 -20.06 -11.62 -3.21
N LYS A 703 -21.08 -12.47 -3.01
CA LYS A 703 -21.71 -13.24 -4.09
C LYS A 703 -22.25 -12.37 -5.22
N LEU A 704 -22.78 -11.19 -4.88
CA LEU A 704 -23.22 -10.20 -5.88
C LEU A 704 -22.04 -9.68 -6.72
N MET A 705 -20.90 -9.35 -6.08
CA MET A 705 -19.71 -8.89 -6.79
C MET A 705 -19.09 -10.00 -7.65
N ALA A 706 -19.06 -11.25 -7.17
CA ALA A 706 -18.63 -12.38 -7.97
C ALA A 706 -19.56 -12.61 -9.19
N LYS A 707 -20.88 -12.41 -9.04
CA LYS A 707 -21.83 -12.44 -10.16
C LYS A 707 -21.60 -11.33 -11.17
N ILE A 708 -21.36 -10.11 -10.69
CA ILE A 708 -21.05 -8.95 -11.53
C ILE A 708 -19.75 -9.23 -12.29
N PHE A 709 -18.67 -9.64 -11.61
CA PHE A 709 -17.41 -9.95 -12.28
C PHE A 709 -17.54 -11.10 -13.27
N HIS A 710 -18.23 -12.19 -12.91
CA HIS A 710 -18.51 -13.28 -13.85
C HIS A 710 -19.25 -12.77 -15.10
N ALA A 711 -20.31 -11.96 -14.93
CA ALA A 711 -21.06 -11.38 -16.05
C ALA A 711 -20.20 -10.41 -16.89
N CYS A 712 -19.36 -9.59 -16.25
CA CYS A 712 -18.47 -8.62 -16.88
C CYS A 712 -17.35 -9.31 -17.69
N PHE A 713 -16.69 -10.32 -17.13
CA PHE A 713 -15.67 -11.07 -17.86
C PHE A 713 -16.28 -11.85 -19.03
N LEU A 714 -17.50 -12.39 -18.87
CA LEU A 714 -18.21 -13.06 -19.96
C LEU A 714 -18.68 -12.08 -21.06
N ILE A 715 -19.08 -10.86 -20.74
CA ILE A 715 -19.45 -9.87 -21.78
C ILE A 715 -18.20 -9.39 -22.53
N ILE A 716 -17.07 -9.19 -21.84
CA ILE A 716 -15.78 -8.87 -22.49
C ILE A 716 -15.39 -10.02 -23.42
N SER A 717 -15.45 -11.27 -22.94
CA SER A 717 -15.21 -12.47 -23.75
C SER A 717 -16.09 -12.51 -25.01
N LEU A 718 -17.39 -12.25 -24.87
CA LEU A 718 -18.33 -12.23 -25.98
C LEU A 718 -18.04 -11.11 -26.98
N THR A 719 -17.72 -9.90 -26.52
CA THR A 719 -17.37 -8.77 -27.40
C THR A 719 -16.12 -9.08 -28.24
N LEU A 720 -15.08 -9.65 -27.63
CA LEU A 720 -13.87 -10.07 -28.34
C LEU A 720 -14.17 -11.20 -29.34
N GLY A 721 -15.03 -12.16 -28.98
CA GLY A 721 -15.49 -13.20 -29.90
C GLY A 721 -16.23 -12.63 -31.12
N ILE A 722 -17.11 -11.65 -30.93
CA ILE A 722 -17.84 -10.97 -32.02
C ILE A 722 -16.86 -10.17 -32.91
N LEU A 723 -15.90 -9.47 -32.32
CA LEU A 723 -14.85 -8.75 -33.08
C LEU A 723 -14.01 -9.73 -33.91
N GLY A 724 -13.65 -10.89 -33.34
CA GLY A 724 -12.98 -11.96 -34.06
C GLY A 724 -13.81 -12.50 -35.22
N LEU A 725 -15.13 -12.68 -35.06
CA LEU A 725 -16.03 -13.12 -36.12
C LEU A 725 -16.18 -12.05 -37.23
N ALA A 726 -16.29 -10.78 -36.85
CA ALA A 726 -16.34 -9.67 -37.79
C ALA A 726 -15.05 -9.60 -38.64
N ALA A 727 -13.90 -9.87 -38.03
CA ALA A 727 -12.60 -9.91 -38.69
C ALA A 727 -12.55 -10.97 -39.81
N ILE A 728 -12.99 -12.20 -39.56
CA ILE A 728 -13.03 -13.26 -40.59
C ILE A 728 -14.08 -12.98 -41.67
N ILE A 729 -15.27 -12.46 -41.33
CA ILE A 729 -16.30 -12.11 -42.32
C ILE A 729 -15.75 -11.04 -43.26
N ARG A 730 -15.16 -9.98 -42.73
CA ARG A 730 -14.54 -8.91 -43.52
C ARG A 730 -13.44 -9.46 -44.43
N SER A 731 -12.56 -10.32 -43.91
CA SER A 731 -11.51 -10.94 -44.71
C SER A 731 -12.07 -11.78 -45.86
N LYS A 732 -13.15 -12.52 -45.64
CA LYS A 732 -13.83 -13.30 -46.69
C LYS A 732 -14.48 -12.41 -47.76
N VAL A 733 -15.10 -11.30 -47.36
CA VAL A 733 -15.67 -10.31 -48.30
C VAL A 733 -14.58 -9.69 -49.17
N ILE A 734 -13.47 -9.25 -48.57
CA ILE A 734 -12.33 -8.67 -49.32
C ILE A 734 -11.75 -9.68 -50.32
N ASN A 735 -11.70 -10.96 -49.93
CA ASN A 735 -11.10 -12.03 -50.74
C ASN A 735 -12.10 -12.82 -51.60
N ASN A 736 -13.36 -12.39 -51.70
CA ASN A 736 -14.44 -13.07 -52.43
C ASN A 736 -14.57 -14.59 -52.13
N ARG A 737 -14.43 -14.99 -50.86
CA ARG A 737 -14.54 -16.40 -50.44
C ARG A 737 -15.91 -16.71 -49.81
N PRO A 738 -16.48 -17.91 -50.04
CA PRO A 738 -17.76 -18.29 -49.46
C PRO A 738 -17.72 -18.37 -47.92
N HIS A 739 -18.82 -17.95 -47.29
CA HIS A 739 -18.99 -17.97 -45.84
C HIS A 739 -19.44 -19.35 -45.35
N PHE A 740 -19.04 -19.72 -44.12
CA PHE A 740 -19.55 -20.90 -43.38
C PHE A 740 -19.54 -22.26 -44.10
N MET A 741 -18.46 -22.59 -44.81
CA MET A 741 -18.32 -23.88 -45.52
C MET A 741 -17.46 -24.92 -44.77
N THR A 742 -16.79 -24.54 -43.67
CA THR A 742 -15.85 -25.43 -42.97
C THR A 742 -16.41 -25.93 -41.64
N PHE A 743 -15.94 -27.10 -41.20
CA PHE A 743 -16.37 -27.69 -39.93
C PHE A 743 -16.02 -26.79 -38.73
N HIS A 744 -14.83 -26.15 -38.75
CA HIS A 744 -14.46 -25.11 -37.79
C HIS A 744 -15.52 -23.98 -37.72
N SER A 745 -15.97 -23.50 -38.88
CA SER A 745 -16.92 -22.38 -38.96
C SER A 745 -18.32 -22.75 -38.44
N TRP A 746 -18.75 -24.01 -38.59
CA TRP A 746 -20.01 -24.50 -38.04
C TRP A 746 -19.96 -24.62 -36.51
N ILE A 747 -18.88 -25.20 -35.96
CA ILE A 747 -18.67 -25.26 -34.51
C ILE A 747 -18.53 -23.85 -33.93
N GLY A 748 -17.78 -22.97 -34.59
CA GLY A 748 -17.54 -21.60 -34.12
C GLY A 748 -18.81 -20.76 -34.03
N ILE A 749 -19.64 -20.76 -35.08
CA ILE A 749 -20.90 -19.99 -35.06
C ILE A 749 -21.91 -20.57 -34.07
N ALA A 750 -21.98 -21.90 -33.95
CA ALA A 750 -22.82 -22.56 -32.95
C ALA A 750 -22.36 -22.21 -31.52
N THR A 751 -21.05 -22.19 -31.27
CA THR A 751 -20.47 -21.84 -29.97
C THR A 751 -20.82 -20.41 -29.58
N ILE A 752 -20.67 -19.44 -30.48
CA ILE A 752 -21.02 -18.03 -30.21
C ILE A 752 -22.53 -17.89 -29.97
N GLY A 753 -23.37 -18.54 -30.78
CA GLY A 753 -24.83 -18.53 -30.60
C GLY A 753 -25.26 -19.09 -29.24
N LEU A 754 -24.72 -20.24 -28.85
CA LEU A 754 -24.96 -20.85 -27.54
C LEU A 754 -24.41 -20.00 -26.39
N PHE A 755 -23.26 -19.34 -26.57
CA PHE A 755 -22.70 -18.39 -25.60
C PHE A 755 -23.67 -17.22 -25.38
N VAL A 756 -24.14 -16.56 -26.44
CA VAL A 756 -25.10 -15.44 -26.33
C VAL A 756 -26.35 -15.89 -25.58
N PHE A 757 -26.92 -17.04 -25.94
CA PHE A 757 -28.09 -17.59 -25.27
C PHE A 757 -27.83 -17.86 -23.79
N GLN A 758 -26.72 -18.53 -23.48
CA GLN A 758 -26.29 -18.83 -22.12
C GLN A 758 -26.06 -17.57 -21.27
N TRP A 759 -25.50 -16.51 -21.85
CA TRP A 759 -25.28 -15.23 -21.17
C TRP A 759 -26.61 -14.54 -20.86
N ILE A 760 -27.53 -14.47 -21.83
CA ILE A 760 -28.88 -13.87 -21.64
C ILE A 760 -29.64 -14.64 -20.56
N CYS A 761 -29.73 -15.96 -20.66
CA CYS A 761 -30.41 -16.80 -19.68
C CYS A 761 -29.76 -16.70 -18.29
N GLY A 762 -28.43 -16.66 -18.21
CA GLY A 762 -27.70 -16.47 -16.96
C GLY A 762 -27.93 -15.09 -16.33
N PHE A 763 -27.93 -14.03 -17.14
CA PHE A 763 -28.16 -12.65 -16.69
C PHE A 763 -29.57 -12.47 -16.11
N ILE A 764 -30.60 -12.90 -16.87
CA ILE A 764 -32.01 -12.83 -16.46
C ILE A 764 -32.25 -13.67 -15.21
N SER A 765 -31.68 -14.88 -15.16
CA SER A 765 -31.86 -15.79 -14.04
C SER A 765 -31.18 -15.29 -12.78
N TYR A 766 -29.92 -14.85 -12.83
CA TYR A 766 -29.09 -14.67 -11.63
C TYR A 766 -28.74 -13.22 -11.25
N LEU A 767 -28.89 -12.26 -12.17
CA LEU A 767 -28.51 -10.85 -11.98
C LEU A 767 -29.73 -9.90 -11.99
N PHE A 768 -30.43 -9.78 -13.12
CA PHE A 768 -31.55 -8.83 -13.29
C PHE A 768 -32.50 -9.31 -14.40
N PRO A 769 -33.83 -9.40 -14.17
CA PRO A 769 -34.62 -9.01 -12.99
C PRO A 769 -34.58 -10.00 -11.81
N LYS A 770 -33.78 -11.08 -11.91
CA LYS A 770 -33.62 -12.15 -10.90
C LYS A 770 -34.91 -12.97 -10.71
N LEU A 771 -34.97 -14.12 -11.38
CA LEU A 771 -36.11 -15.05 -11.33
C LEU A 771 -36.34 -15.66 -9.94
N SER A 772 -37.50 -16.30 -9.75
CA SER A 772 -37.88 -16.97 -8.49
C SER A 772 -36.85 -18.04 -8.09
N LEU A 773 -36.80 -18.36 -6.79
CA LEU A 773 -35.83 -19.31 -6.23
C LEU A 773 -35.96 -20.70 -6.85
N ASP A 774 -37.17 -21.18 -7.10
CA ASP A 774 -37.42 -22.53 -7.63
C ASP A 774 -36.90 -22.66 -9.07
N ILE A 775 -37.16 -21.65 -9.91
CA ILE A 775 -36.66 -21.62 -11.29
C ILE A 775 -35.12 -21.56 -11.29
N ARG A 776 -34.51 -20.75 -10.41
CA ARG A 776 -33.06 -20.65 -10.30
C ARG A 776 -32.41 -21.95 -9.81
N LYS A 777 -33.00 -22.63 -8.82
CA LYS A 777 -32.52 -23.92 -8.32
C LYS A 777 -32.60 -24.98 -9.42
N GLY A 778 -33.69 -25.03 -10.18
CA GLY A 778 -33.86 -25.95 -11.30
C GLY A 778 -32.93 -25.67 -12.49
N TYR A 779 -32.66 -24.40 -12.81
CA TYR A 779 -31.81 -24.02 -13.95
C TYR A 779 -30.30 -24.08 -13.66
N MET A 780 -29.88 -24.01 -12.39
CA MET A 780 -28.45 -23.96 -12.02
C MET A 780 -27.60 -25.14 -12.54
N PRO A 781 -28.04 -26.40 -12.48
CA PRO A 781 -27.30 -27.53 -13.05
C PRO A 781 -27.13 -27.37 -14.57
N THR A 782 -28.19 -27.00 -15.27
CA THR A 782 -28.21 -26.75 -16.72
C THR A 782 -27.26 -25.62 -17.09
N HIS A 783 -27.30 -24.50 -16.37
CA HIS A 783 -26.39 -23.38 -16.59
C HIS A 783 -24.92 -23.79 -16.43
N ARG A 784 -24.57 -24.51 -15.35
CA ARG A 784 -23.19 -24.97 -15.15
C ARG A 784 -22.73 -25.96 -16.22
N LEU A 785 -23.59 -26.89 -16.61
CA LEU A 785 -23.28 -27.89 -17.63
C LEU A 785 -23.03 -27.23 -18.99
N TRP A 786 -23.95 -26.38 -19.44
CA TRP A 786 -23.81 -25.69 -20.72
C TRP A 786 -22.62 -24.72 -20.75
N GLY A 787 -22.28 -24.07 -19.63
CA GLY A 787 -21.05 -23.28 -19.53
C GLY A 787 -19.78 -24.11 -19.83
N LYS A 788 -19.68 -25.33 -19.29
CA LYS A 788 -18.57 -26.26 -19.59
C LYS A 788 -18.57 -26.71 -21.05
N ILE A 789 -19.74 -27.08 -21.58
CA ILE A 789 -19.88 -27.55 -22.96
C ILE A 789 -19.47 -26.45 -23.95
N ILE A 790 -19.91 -25.21 -23.73
CA ILE A 790 -19.57 -24.08 -24.60
C ILE A 790 -18.06 -23.79 -24.55
N PHE A 791 -17.42 -23.89 -23.38
CA PHE A 791 -15.96 -23.73 -23.26
C PHE A 791 -15.19 -24.86 -23.98
N LEU A 792 -15.63 -26.11 -23.84
CA LEU A 792 -15.03 -27.22 -24.60
C LEU A 792 -15.23 -27.04 -26.11
N SER A 793 -16.40 -26.56 -26.52
CA SER A 793 -16.71 -26.24 -27.92
C SER A 793 -15.85 -25.09 -28.46
N SER A 794 -15.53 -24.06 -27.65
CA SER A 794 -14.63 -22.99 -28.06
C SER A 794 -13.20 -23.49 -28.24
N VAL A 795 -12.71 -24.33 -27.33
CA VAL A 795 -11.40 -24.99 -27.45
C VAL A 795 -11.34 -25.88 -28.69
N ALA A 796 -12.37 -26.70 -28.93
CA ALA A 796 -12.46 -27.53 -30.12
C ALA A 796 -12.50 -26.69 -31.42
N SER A 797 -13.21 -25.56 -31.41
CA SER A 797 -13.21 -24.60 -32.53
C SER A 797 -11.81 -24.02 -32.76
N ILE A 798 -11.09 -23.60 -31.72
CA ILE A 798 -9.72 -23.09 -31.86
C ILE A 798 -8.78 -24.16 -32.44
N LEU A 799 -8.82 -25.39 -31.93
CA LEU A 799 -7.98 -26.49 -32.41
C LEU A 799 -8.28 -26.89 -33.87
N THR A 800 -9.56 -26.95 -34.25
CA THR A 800 -9.96 -27.21 -35.65
C THR A 800 -9.56 -26.07 -36.58
N GLY A 801 -9.59 -24.81 -36.11
CA GLY A 801 -9.11 -23.65 -36.87
C GLY A 801 -7.60 -23.68 -37.13
N LEU A 802 -6.81 -24.20 -36.18
CA LEU A 802 -5.37 -24.44 -36.38
C LEU A 802 -5.12 -25.54 -37.41
N SER A 803 -5.91 -26.62 -37.37
CA SER A 803 -5.81 -27.72 -38.32
C SER A 803 -6.14 -27.30 -39.74
N GLU A 804 -7.16 -26.45 -39.94
CA GLU A 804 -7.58 -25.95 -41.27
C GLU A 804 -6.51 -25.05 -41.93
N HIS A 805 -5.70 -24.34 -41.14
CA HIS A 805 -4.69 -23.40 -41.63
C HIS A 805 -3.23 -23.88 -41.55
N GLY A 806 -2.95 -25.01 -40.88
CA GLY A 806 -1.60 -25.36 -40.43
C GLY A 806 -1.01 -26.71 -40.86
N MET A 807 -1.74 -27.62 -41.52
CA MET A 807 -1.30 -29.03 -41.63
C MET A 807 -1.44 -29.70 -43.01
N THR A 808 -1.01 -29.06 -44.11
CA THR A 808 -1.09 -29.68 -45.46
C THR A 808 0.24 -30.00 -46.15
N SER A 809 1.40 -29.72 -45.53
CA SER A 809 2.73 -29.99 -46.13
C SER A 809 3.68 -30.78 -45.20
N SER A 810 4.61 -31.54 -45.77
CA SER A 810 5.62 -32.31 -45.01
C SER A 810 6.62 -31.39 -44.30
N PHE A 811 6.98 -31.72 -43.05
CA PHE A 811 7.85 -30.90 -42.19
C PHE A 811 9.27 -30.71 -42.78
N PHE A 812 9.80 -31.74 -43.44
CA PHE A 812 11.17 -31.77 -43.96
C PHE A 812 11.37 -31.07 -45.31
N THR A 813 10.30 -30.56 -45.93
CA THR A 813 10.35 -29.91 -47.25
C THR A 813 10.09 -28.40 -47.19
N MET A 814 10.06 -27.80 -45.99
CA MET A 814 9.71 -26.39 -45.78
C MET A 814 10.93 -25.52 -45.44
N ASN A 815 10.92 -24.26 -45.84
CA ASN A 815 11.97 -23.28 -45.51
C ASN A 815 11.94 -22.91 -44.00
N ASP A 816 13.04 -22.40 -43.44
CA ASP A 816 13.18 -22.11 -41.99
C ASP A 816 12.06 -21.22 -41.40
N ILE A 817 11.57 -20.23 -42.16
CA ILE A 817 10.46 -19.36 -41.76
C ILE A 817 9.13 -20.16 -41.67
N GLN A 818 8.93 -21.12 -42.56
CA GLN A 818 7.75 -21.98 -42.55
C GLN A 818 7.83 -23.04 -41.43
N GLN A 819 9.03 -23.53 -41.11
CA GLN A 819 9.26 -24.45 -39.98
C GLN A 819 9.01 -23.76 -38.63
N SER A 820 9.56 -22.57 -38.41
CA SER A 820 9.35 -21.78 -37.19
C SER A 820 7.87 -21.41 -36.98
N ARG A 821 7.18 -20.95 -38.04
CA ARG A 821 5.72 -20.71 -38.00
C ARG A 821 4.93 -21.96 -37.61
N ARG A 822 5.33 -23.15 -38.10
CA ARG A 822 4.67 -24.41 -37.76
C ARG A 822 4.91 -24.84 -36.31
N LEU A 823 6.11 -24.63 -35.78
CA LEU A 823 6.41 -24.89 -34.36
C LEU A 823 5.55 -24.02 -33.44
N ILE A 824 5.40 -22.73 -33.74
CA ILE A 824 4.53 -21.81 -32.99
C ILE A 824 3.08 -22.32 -32.95
N ILE A 825 2.56 -22.81 -34.08
CA ILE A 825 1.20 -23.40 -34.17
C ILE A 825 1.07 -24.66 -33.30
N ILE A 826 2.08 -25.54 -33.29
CA ILE A 826 2.08 -26.77 -32.48
C ILE A 826 2.10 -26.42 -30.99
N PHE A 827 3.02 -25.56 -30.55
CA PHE A 827 3.11 -25.14 -29.14
C PHE A 827 1.84 -24.42 -28.69
N PHE A 828 1.25 -23.58 -29.54
CA PHE A 828 -0.04 -22.94 -29.25
C PHE A 828 -1.15 -23.97 -29.03
N GLY A 829 -1.23 -25.01 -29.87
CA GLY A 829 -2.19 -26.10 -29.69
C GLY A 829 -1.99 -26.88 -28.39
N ILE A 830 -0.74 -27.15 -28.01
CA ILE A 830 -0.38 -27.85 -26.75
C ILE A 830 -0.80 -27.01 -25.54
N PHE A 831 -0.40 -25.73 -25.47
CA PHE A 831 -0.72 -24.88 -24.31
C PHE A 831 -2.21 -24.59 -24.19
N THR A 832 -2.91 -24.44 -25.32
CA THR A 832 -4.38 -24.32 -25.34
C THR A 832 -5.05 -25.58 -24.77
N SER A 833 -4.53 -26.76 -25.08
CA SER A 833 -5.04 -28.04 -24.55
C SER A 833 -4.76 -28.19 -23.06
N LEU A 834 -3.54 -27.86 -22.60
CA LEU A 834 -3.16 -27.90 -21.19
C LEU A 834 -3.99 -26.92 -20.33
N PHE A 835 -4.16 -25.68 -20.79
CA PHE A 835 -5.02 -24.69 -20.14
C PHE A 835 -6.45 -25.21 -20.00
N SER A 836 -7.03 -25.75 -21.09
CA SER A 836 -8.38 -26.30 -21.08
C SER A 836 -8.55 -27.46 -20.09
N LEU A 837 -7.59 -28.41 -20.07
CA LEU A 837 -7.62 -29.56 -19.16
C LEU A 837 -7.61 -29.10 -17.69
N ILE A 838 -6.75 -28.14 -17.35
CA ILE A 838 -6.67 -27.59 -15.99
C ILE A 838 -7.96 -26.87 -15.61
N VAL A 839 -8.51 -26.03 -16.51
CA VAL A 839 -9.79 -25.33 -16.30
C VAL A 839 -10.92 -26.32 -16.05
N ILE A 840 -11.05 -27.37 -16.87
CA ILE A 840 -12.09 -28.39 -16.71
C ILE A 840 -11.90 -29.21 -15.42
N TYR A 841 -10.66 -29.55 -15.07
CA TYR A 841 -10.33 -30.21 -13.82
C TYR A 841 -10.80 -29.37 -12.61
N LEU A 842 -10.42 -28.09 -12.56
CA LEU A 842 -10.80 -27.16 -11.48
C LEU A 842 -12.32 -26.92 -11.41
N LEU A 843 -13.01 -26.89 -12.55
CA LEU A 843 -14.47 -26.75 -12.60
C LEU A 843 -15.22 -28.01 -12.18
N SER A 844 -14.59 -29.17 -12.27
CA SER A 844 -15.20 -30.47 -11.98
C SER A 844 -14.90 -30.96 -10.57
N ASN A 845 -13.80 -30.51 -9.98
CA ASN A 845 -13.48 -30.80 -8.60
C ASN A 845 -14.42 -30.01 -7.65
N SER A 846 -15.07 -30.72 -6.73
CA SER A 846 -16.01 -30.20 -5.73
C SER A 846 -15.34 -29.29 -4.71
N ASP A 847 -14.08 -29.51 -4.40
CA ASP A 847 -13.36 -28.87 -3.29
C ASP A 847 -13.08 -27.39 -3.58
N TYR A 848 -13.01 -27.08 -4.88
CA TYR A 848 -12.89 -25.70 -5.35
C TYR A 848 -14.23 -24.98 -5.41
N GLN A 849 -15.37 -25.62 -5.09
CA GLN A 849 -16.68 -25.00 -5.25
C GLN A 849 -16.87 -23.91 -4.20
N ARG A 850 -17.45 -22.78 -4.62
CA ARG A 850 -17.87 -21.77 -3.67
C ARG A 850 -18.91 -22.39 -2.71
N PRO A 851 -18.72 -22.28 -1.38
CA PRO A 851 -19.69 -22.78 -0.42
C PRO A 851 -21.04 -22.05 -0.56
N PRO A 852 -22.17 -22.73 -0.34
CA PRO A 852 -23.50 -22.12 -0.39
C PRO A 852 -23.66 -21.06 0.71
N ASP A 853 -24.27 -19.92 0.38
CA ASP A 853 -24.59 -18.87 1.36
C ASP A 853 -25.73 -19.33 2.28
N GLN A 854 -25.49 -19.29 3.60
CA GLN A 854 -26.50 -19.58 4.64
C GLN A 854 -27.66 -18.56 4.68
N THR A 855 -27.56 -17.45 3.94
CA THR A 855 -28.59 -16.39 3.93
C THR A 855 -29.75 -16.66 2.97
N ASP A 856 -29.60 -17.57 1.99
CA ASP A 856 -30.68 -17.90 1.04
C ASP A 856 -31.68 -18.95 1.61
N GLU A 857 -31.42 -19.55 2.78
CA GLU A 857 -32.31 -20.54 3.44
C GLU A 857 -33.30 -19.94 4.45
N LYS A 858 -33.18 -18.66 4.83
CA LYS A 858 -34.08 -18.03 5.82
C LYS A 858 -35.31 -17.32 5.23
N SER A 859 -35.77 -17.72 4.04
CA SER A 859 -36.97 -17.12 3.41
C SER A 859 -38.01 -18.15 2.97
N VAL A 860 -38.24 -19.16 3.80
CA VAL A 860 -39.46 -19.98 3.77
C VAL A 860 -40.16 -19.85 5.11
N PRO A 861 -41.27 -19.10 5.22
CA PRO A 861 -42.29 -19.45 6.18
C PRO A 861 -43.10 -20.63 5.60
N ASN A 862 -43.19 -21.73 6.36
CA ASN A 862 -44.17 -22.80 6.13
C ASN A 862 -45.57 -22.19 5.92
N PRO A 863 -46.39 -22.78 5.02
CA PRO A 863 -47.10 -24.03 5.31
C PRO A 863 -46.72 -25.21 4.41
#